data_AF-A0A8S1UUD1-F1
#
_entry.id   AF-A0A8S1UUD1-F1
#
_cell.length_a   1.000
_cell.length_b   1.000
_cell.length_c   1.000
_cell.angle_alpha   90.00
_cell.angle_beta   90.00
_cell.angle_gamma   90.00
#
_symmetry.space_group_name_H-M   'P 1'
#
loop_
_entity.id
_entity.type
_entity.pdbx_description
1 polymer ?
#
loop_
_entity_poly.entity_id
_entity_poly.type
_entity_poly.pdbx_seq_one_letter_code
_entity_poly.pdbx_strand_id
1 'polypeptide(L)'
;MFNILKTKSILVQQKSEGYDAFKRPPDFLFAERHGQASRFAVADNEKVQLCTCCGMPIQNDQLPLCCDKQDINFNGAGIPLYFEFIQFASVLLVTLGLISGIYNIITNVQGSSCEQYSNTCSLNYYNKYALSNKAEQYDIGLNVLDLISTIIIIGFTIYYRRWMNLTALEVDNAVITISDFSIQVSNLPLDATEQEIKEFFSKIEKKGVEKQLHIQSICLGWNIQQYTNIVNQKLAKEIQISNLIALEQTGKLKNKQQKIILEQEIMALNKEIQGFLEAFDQKFLLSGVAFITFNTSQEAQECRKFHNQTKIQLLFHQLYYCFRRKRQLTKFKGKTPYVVRAPEPGDIMWENLGEKPWKQISNQTWTNLATLLILGICFGAILGISIGQNSLSKSESKNTYKSVAFIITFLGLVASFVISLLNSIMAFTIKKLVFYEKPYTQTDFNISYANKLGMSQFINTAIIPLLVNLTLQDEQLLISLWKSGGLNSDVSLILIMNAIFPWVINLFDPFYFWKLIKRQRIKNQGVQCTLTQREANILFEGTKSDLSQKYATIVKALMLTFFYAQLLPIGIPIALAFLLINYWVEKYLLLRRQSRNAPLGKQLAEEMIDLYIELTLLLFAAGNCIWQKVVVGEINAIVWTQLAVAGFQFLLPIDWIFEWFFNFEEAQTTETYEQQKNQLWDDYLKRNPVTQQKSIEQWIKEQGGDQNKKVQGFLQKLEIKYQQDITEAQHKLIKKFVPKDLINSHYEIRKNQVLPNNLEESLLIKQQGINVQKPEIRQAESIYFAKRETEFVPNRPQIKQADSFTYD
;
A
#
# COMPACT_ATOMS: atom_id res chain seq x y z
N MET A 1 29.44 16.58 -45.55
CA MET A 1 30.20 16.24 -44.31
C MET A 1 30.09 17.37 -43.26
N PHE A 2 28.87 17.81 -42.88
CA PHE A 2 28.69 19.01 -42.04
C PHE A 2 27.76 18.85 -40.82
N ASN A 3 27.24 17.64 -40.55
CA ASN A 3 26.29 17.37 -39.47
C ASN A 3 26.91 16.77 -38.18
N ILE A 4 28.22 16.52 -38.14
CA ILE A 4 28.89 15.83 -37.02
C ILE A 4 29.30 16.80 -35.89
N LEU A 5 29.39 18.11 -36.17
CA LEU A 5 29.81 19.12 -35.18
C LEU A 5 28.63 19.77 -34.42
N LYS A 6 27.38 19.57 -34.85
CA LYS A 6 26.18 20.08 -34.12
C LYS A 6 25.67 19.12 -33.04
N THR A 7 26.09 17.86 -33.04
CA THR A 7 25.68 16.85 -32.03
C THR A 7 26.60 16.80 -30.81
N LYS A 8 27.86 17.23 -30.91
CA LYS A 8 28.78 17.26 -29.75
C LYS A 8 28.55 18.42 -28.77
N SER A 9 27.90 19.51 -29.18
CA SER A 9 27.64 20.67 -28.31
C SER A 9 26.43 20.51 -27.38
N ILE A 10 25.51 19.58 -27.67
CA ILE A 10 24.29 19.35 -26.88
C ILE A 10 24.56 18.47 -25.64
N LEU A 11 25.62 17.65 -25.67
CA LEU A 11 25.90 16.62 -24.65
C LEU A 11 26.83 17.05 -23.50
N VAL A 12 27.29 18.31 -23.48
CA VAL A 12 28.37 18.76 -22.55
C VAL A 12 27.91 19.84 -21.56
N GLN A 13 26.72 20.43 -21.71
CA GLN A 13 26.18 21.43 -20.78
C GLN A 13 24.74 21.16 -20.31
N GLN A 14 24.55 20.02 -19.64
CA GLN A 14 23.68 20.02 -18.47
C GLN A 14 24.57 20.03 -17.23
N LYS A 15 24.76 21.24 -16.65
CA LYS A 15 25.13 21.33 -15.24
C LYS A 15 24.12 20.50 -14.45
N SER A 16 24.59 19.75 -13.46
CA SER A 16 23.69 19.10 -12.52
C SER A 16 23.02 20.18 -11.66
N GLU A 17 21.88 20.69 -12.11
CA GLU A 17 21.06 21.58 -11.31
C GLU A 17 20.74 20.89 -9.99
N GLY A 18 21.08 21.56 -8.89
CA GLY A 18 20.79 21.07 -7.55
C GLY A 18 19.28 20.93 -7.39
N TYR A 19 18.82 19.72 -7.10
CA TYR A 19 17.42 19.50 -6.83
C TYR A 19 17.09 20.13 -5.48
N ASP A 20 16.38 21.26 -5.50
CA ASP A 20 15.89 21.94 -4.31
C ASP A 20 14.39 21.64 -4.17
N ALA A 21 14.04 20.94 -3.09
CA ALA A 21 12.67 20.56 -2.77
C ALA A 21 11.73 21.77 -2.63
N PHE A 22 12.26 22.87 -2.10
CA PHE A 22 11.53 24.04 -1.63
C PHE A 22 11.62 25.23 -2.59
N LYS A 23 12.44 25.13 -3.66
CA LYS A 23 12.53 26.07 -4.79
C LYS A 23 11.14 26.50 -5.28
N ARG A 24 11.01 27.81 -5.48
CA ARG A 24 9.82 28.50 -6.01
C ARG A 24 10.31 29.61 -6.97
N PRO A 25 9.55 29.95 -8.03
CA PRO A 25 8.54 29.10 -8.65
C PRO A 25 9.15 27.74 -9.06
N PRO A 26 8.34 26.67 -9.12
CA PRO A 26 8.83 25.33 -9.41
C PRO A 26 9.13 25.18 -10.90
N ASP A 27 10.13 24.35 -11.23
CA ASP A 27 10.38 23.91 -12.59
C ASP A 27 9.32 22.86 -13.00
N PHE A 28 8.49 23.22 -13.99
CA PHE A 28 7.46 22.34 -14.53
C PHE A 28 8.01 21.26 -15.45
N LEU A 29 9.09 21.52 -16.19
CA LEU A 29 9.73 20.51 -17.03
C LEU A 29 10.36 19.43 -16.14
N PHE A 30 10.90 19.83 -14.98
CA PHE A 30 11.35 18.92 -13.95
C PHE A 30 10.21 18.10 -13.32
N ALA A 31 9.09 18.76 -12.96
CA ALA A 31 7.91 18.08 -12.44
C ALA A 31 7.29 17.11 -13.45
N GLU A 32 7.33 17.42 -14.75
CA GLU A 32 6.92 16.52 -15.82
C GLU A 32 7.84 15.30 -15.96
N ARG A 33 9.17 15.49 -15.90
CA ARG A 33 10.14 14.39 -15.88
C ARG A 33 9.95 13.49 -14.67
N HIS A 34 9.65 14.05 -13.49
CA HIS A 34 9.23 13.26 -12.32
C HIS A 34 7.91 12.52 -12.57
N GLY A 35 6.90 13.17 -13.17
CA GLY A 35 5.62 12.58 -13.59
C GLY A 35 5.71 11.59 -14.76
N GLN A 36 6.88 11.46 -15.38
CA GLN A 36 7.26 10.38 -16.30
C GLN A 36 7.97 9.26 -15.54
N ALA A 37 9.02 9.58 -14.78
CA ALA A 37 9.80 8.63 -13.99
C ALA A 37 8.99 7.86 -12.93
N SER A 38 7.91 8.44 -12.41
CA SER A 38 7.04 7.84 -11.37
C SER A 38 5.92 6.95 -11.92
N ARG A 39 5.82 6.73 -13.24
CA ARG A 39 4.76 5.90 -13.86
C ARG A 39 4.97 4.41 -13.58
N PHE A 40 3.89 3.63 -13.67
CA PHE A 40 4.00 2.17 -13.77
C PHE A 40 4.42 1.80 -15.21
N ALA A 41 5.73 1.65 -15.42
CA ALA A 41 6.37 1.44 -16.72
C ALA A 41 7.73 0.73 -16.52
N VAL A 42 8.23 0.08 -17.58
CA VAL A 42 9.55 -0.59 -17.59
C VAL A 42 10.62 0.40 -18.06
N ALA A 43 11.85 0.29 -17.55
CA ALA A 43 12.93 1.23 -17.90
C ALA A 43 13.49 1.02 -19.31
N ASP A 44 13.78 2.11 -20.04
CA ASP A 44 14.62 2.06 -21.26
C ASP A 44 16.09 1.85 -20.83
N ASN A 45 16.60 0.64 -21.06
CA ASN A 45 17.98 0.26 -20.70
C ASN A 45 19.05 0.97 -21.55
N GLU A 46 18.73 1.50 -22.73
CA GLU A 46 19.70 2.19 -23.60
C GLU A 46 19.93 3.65 -23.16
N LYS A 47 18.95 4.29 -22.50
CA LYS A 47 18.94 5.75 -22.26
C LYS A 47 18.54 6.08 -20.82
N VAL A 48 19.40 5.73 -19.89
CA VAL A 48 19.18 5.88 -18.44
C VAL A 48 19.37 7.34 -17.98
N GLN A 49 18.47 8.25 -18.34
CA GLN A 49 18.32 9.55 -17.67
C GLN A 49 17.50 9.38 -16.39
N LEU A 50 18.15 9.47 -15.23
CA LEU A 50 17.51 9.39 -13.92
C LEU A 50 16.96 10.74 -13.47
N CYS A 51 15.79 10.79 -12.82
CA CYS A 51 15.36 12.02 -12.15
C CYS A 51 16.32 12.32 -10.98
N THR A 52 16.83 13.55 -10.92
CA THR A 52 17.59 14.05 -9.76
C THR A 52 16.73 14.14 -8.48
N CYS A 53 15.43 13.89 -8.60
CA CYS A 53 14.47 13.82 -7.51
C CYS A 53 14.34 12.44 -6.87
N CYS A 54 13.96 11.43 -7.66
CA CYS A 54 13.56 10.12 -7.15
C CYS A 54 14.55 9.00 -7.49
N GLY A 55 15.58 9.27 -8.29
CA GLY A 55 16.54 8.29 -8.78
C GLY A 55 15.98 7.30 -9.81
N MET A 56 14.70 7.40 -10.18
CA MET A 56 14.06 6.52 -11.17
C MET A 56 14.30 7.03 -12.61
N PRO A 57 14.37 6.12 -13.61
CA PRO A 57 14.55 6.48 -15.01
C PRO A 57 13.32 7.24 -15.56
N ILE A 58 13.59 8.39 -16.17
CA ILE A 58 12.60 9.26 -16.84
C ILE A 58 12.12 8.63 -18.14
N GLN A 59 13.02 7.95 -18.84
CA GLN A 59 12.76 7.24 -20.08
C GLN A 59 12.30 5.83 -19.74
N ASN A 60 11.01 5.58 -19.96
CA ASN A 60 10.35 4.33 -19.62
C ASN A 60 9.22 4.01 -20.61
N ASP A 61 9.04 2.72 -20.89
CA ASP A 61 8.08 2.21 -21.86
C ASP A 61 6.80 1.75 -21.18
N GLN A 62 5.67 2.21 -21.73
CA GLN A 62 4.35 1.87 -21.23
C GLN A 62 3.88 0.52 -21.77
N LEU A 63 3.79 -0.48 -20.89
CA LEU A 63 3.28 -1.80 -21.21
C LEU A 63 1.93 -1.74 -21.95
N PRO A 64 1.67 -2.63 -22.93
CA PRO A 64 0.36 -2.72 -23.60
C PRO A 64 -0.73 -3.15 -22.60
N LEU A 65 -1.99 -2.81 -22.87
CA LEU A 65 -3.10 -3.23 -22.00
C LEU A 65 -3.27 -4.76 -21.95
N CYS A 66 -2.83 -5.45 -23.00
CA CYS A 66 -2.79 -6.91 -23.09
C CYS A 66 -1.41 -7.50 -22.71
N CYS A 67 -0.58 -6.79 -21.94
CA CYS A 67 0.65 -7.34 -21.37
C CYS A 67 0.37 -8.56 -20.49
N ASP A 68 1.34 -9.45 -20.36
CA ASP A 68 1.21 -10.63 -19.50
C ASP A 68 1.40 -10.28 -18.02
N LYS A 69 1.08 -11.24 -17.14
CA LYS A 69 1.29 -11.07 -15.68
C LYS A 69 2.77 -10.88 -15.36
N GLN A 70 3.65 -11.62 -16.06
CA GLN A 70 5.09 -11.60 -15.86
C GLN A 70 5.71 -10.22 -16.14
N ASP A 71 5.17 -9.47 -17.11
CA ASP A 71 5.57 -8.09 -17.41
C ASP A 71 5.35 -7.11 -16.24
N ILE A 72 4.57 -7.51 -15.22
CA ILE A 72 4.18 -6.71 -14.05
C ILE A 72 5.03 -7.10 -12.81
N ASN A 73 5.74 -8.24 -12.85
CA ASN A 73 6.48 -8.81 -11.70
C ASN A 73 7.60 -7.90 -11.18
N PHE A 74 8.12 -6.97 -11.99
CA PHE A 74 9.17 -6.00 -11.59
C PHE A 74 8.76 -5.06 -10.43
N ASN A 75 7.50 -5.11 -9.97
CA ASN A 75 7.02 -4.38 -8.79
C ASN A 75 6.68 -5.28 -7.58
N GLY A 76 7.17 -6.52 -7.57
CA GLY A 76 6.91 -7.50 -6.51
C GLY A 76 5.54 -8.17 -6.61
N ALA A 77 5.36 -9.25 -5.86
CA ALA A 77 4.25 -10.20 -6.05
C ALA A 77 2.84 -9.60 -5.84
N GLY A 78 2.68 -8.61 -4.97
CA GLY A 78 1.37 -8.12 -4.55
C GLY A 78 0.45 -7.57 -5.67
N ILE A 79 1.01 -7.08 -6.79
CA ILE A 79 0.20 -6.59 -7.93
C ILE A 79 -0.20 -7.75 -8.88
N PRO A 80 0.71 -8.64 -9.34
CA PRO A 80 0.33 -9.87 -10.02
C PRO A 80 -0.73 -10.69 -9.27
N LEU A 81 -0.51 -10.94 -7.97
CA LEU A 81 -1.43 -11.73 -7.13
C LEU A 81 -2.82 -11.08 -6.98
N TYR A 82 -2.91 -9.75 -7.00
CA TYR A 82 -4.20 -9.05 -7.03
C TYR A 82 -5.01 -9.33 -8.31
N PHE A 83 -4.34 -9.39 -9.46
CA PHE A 83 -5.00 -9.76 -10.72
C PHE A 83 -5.31 -11.27 -10.80
N GLU A 84 -4.50 -12.14 -10.19
CA GLU A 84 -4.83 -13.56 -10.02
C GLU A 84 -6.08 -13.74 -9.14
N PHE A 85 -6.19 -12.98 -8.04
CA PHE A 85 -7.33 -13.04 -7.12
C PHE A 85 -8.66 -12.62 -7.79
N ILE A 86 -8.66 -11.64 -8.69
CA ILE A 86 -9.86 -11.31 -9.49
C ILE A 86 -10.28 -12.48 -10.39
N GLN A 87 -9.30 -13.18 -11.00
CA GLN A 87 -9.57 -14.34 -11.85
C GLN A 87 -10.12 -15.51 -11.02
N PHE A 88 -9.53 -15.81 -9.87
CA PHE A 88 -10.04 -16.81 -8.93
C PHE A 88 -11.46 -16.49 -8.45
N ALA A 89 -11.70 -15.26 -7.99
CA ALA A 89 -13.04 -14.78 -7.60
C ALA A 89 -14.08 -14.95 -8.74
N SER A 90 -13.66 -14.76 -10.00
CA SER A 90 -14.51 -14.98 -11.17
C SER A 90 -14.81 -16.47 -11.39
N VAL A 91 -13.81 -17.34 -11.23
CA VAL A 91 -13.97 -18.81 -11.31
C VAL A 91 -14.93 -19.32 -10.22
N LEU A 92 -14.88 -18.77 -9.00
CA LEU A 92 -15.81 -19.15 -7.94
C LEU A 92 -17.27 -18.79 -8.29
N LEU A 93 -17.51 -17.59 -8.83
CA LEU A 93 -18.85 -17.18 -9.28
C LEU A 93 -19.34 -17.99 -10.49
N VAL A 94 -18.47 -18.33 -11.43
CA VAL A 94 -18.81 -19.23 -12.56
C VAL A 94 -19.17 -20.63 -12.03
N THR A 95 -18.41 -21.16 -11.06
CA THR A 95 -18.65 -22.47 -10.45
C THR A 95 -20.01 -22.53 -9.74
N LEU A 96 -20.30 -21.54 -8.88
CA LEU A 96 -21.61 -21.42 -8.22
C LEU A 96 -22.75 -21.24 -9.24
N GLY A 97 -22.54 -20.39 -10.24
CA GLY A 97 -23.52 -20.11 -11.29
C GLY A 97 -23.88 -21.34 -12.12
N LEU A 98 -22.90 -22.15 -12.52
CA LEU A 98 -23.11 -23.36 -13.31
C LEU A 98 -23.76 -24.50 -12.51
N ILE A 99 -23.44 -24.63 -11.21
CA ILE A 99 -23.93 -25.76 -10.39
C ILE A 99 -25.34 -25.49 -9.86
N SER A 100 -25.59 -24.38 -9.16
CA SER A 100 -26.91 -24.10 -8.57
C SER A 100 -27.56 -22.81 -9.08
N GLY A 101 -26.78 -21.79 -9.46
CA GLY A 101 -27.32 -20.48 -9.88
C GLY A 101 -28.28 -20.55 -11.07
N ILE A 102 -27.91 -21.25 -12.15
CA ILE A 102 -28.76 -21.43 -13.35
C ILE A 102 -30.03 -22.22 -13.02
N TYR A 103 -29.91 -23.30 -12.25
CA TYR A 103 -31.06 -24.12 -11.81
C TYR A 103 -32.04 -23.31 -10.94
N ASN A 104 -31.52 -22.49 -10.02
CA ASN A 104 -32.31 -21.60 -9.19
C ASN A 104 -33.02 -20.53 -10.04
N ILE A 105 -32.32 -19.89 -11.00
CA ILE A 105 -32.93 -18.93 -11.95
C ILE A 105 -34.09 -19.57 -12.74
N ILE A 106 -33.89 -20.75 -13.32
CA ILE A 106 -34.90 -21.44 -14.15
C ILE A 106 -36.13 -21.77 -13.31
N THR A 107 -35.92 -22.37 -12.13
CA THR A 107 -37.04 -22.81 -11.27
C THR A 107 -37.78 -21.65 -10.60
N ASN A 108 -37.11 -20.52 -10.32
CA ASN A 108 -37.77 -19.31 -9.80
C ASN A 108 -38.66 -18.64 -10.86
N VAL A 109 -38.23 -18.64 -12.13
CA VAL A 109 -39.01 -18.13 -13.27
C VAL A 109 -40.23 -18.99 -13.59
N GLN A 110 -40.20 -20.28 -13.23
CA GLN A 110 -41.33 -21.21 -13.35
C GLN A 110 -42.35 -21.10 -12.20
N GLY A 111 -42.02 -20.36 -11.14
CA GLY A 111 -42.92 -20.14 -10.00
C GLY A 111 -44.09 -19.20 -10.30
N SER A 112 -45.24 -19.45 -9.68
CA SER A 112 -46.47 -18.66 -9.82
C SER A 112 -46.88 -17.89 -8.56
N SER A 113 -46.06 -17.89 -7.50
CA SER A 113 -46.47 -17.37 -6.19
C SER A 113 -46.74 -15.88 -6.19
N CYS A 114 -46.01 -15.08 -6.98
CA CYS A 114 -46.32 -13.66 -7.13
C CYS A 114 -47.68 -13.41 -7.83
N GLU A 115 -48.12 -14.33 -8.70
CA GLU A 115 -49.40 -14.21 -9.42
C GLU A 115 -50.59 -14.58 -8.51
N GLN A 116 -50.44 -15.58 -7.64
CA GLN A 116 -51.42 -15.90 -6.59
C GLN A 116 -51.65 -14.72 -5.63
N TYR A 117 -50.59 -13.97 -5.29
CA TYR A 117 -50.62 -12.81 -4.38
C TYR A 117 -50.61 -11.45 -5.11
N SER A 118 -51.29 -11.34 -6.25
CA SER A 118 -51.31 -10.16 -7.13
C SER A 118 -51.75 -8.83 -6.48
N ASN A 119 -52.37 -8.88 -5.29
CA ASN A 119 -52.78 -7.69 -4.52
C ASN A 119 -51.62 -7.04 -3.74
N THR A 120 -50.52 -7.77 -3.51
CA THR A 120 -49.36 -7.30 -2.73
C THR A 120 -48.03 -7.49 -3.48
N CYS A 121 -47.87 -8.58 -4.22
CA CYS A 121 -46.74 -8.80 -5.11
C CYS A 121 -46.98 -8.14 -6.48
N SER A 122 -45.98 -7.43 -7.00
CA SER A 122 -45.94 -7.04 -8.41
C SER A 122 -44.95 -7.92 -9.17
N LEU A 123 -45.36 -8.49 -10.31
CA LEU A 123 -44.52 -9.37 -11.14
C LEU A 123 -43.48 -8.57 -11.94
N ASN A 124 -42.57 -7.94 -11.20
CA ASN A 124 -41.44 -7.17 -11.72
C ASN A 124 -40.18 -8.06 -11.81
N TYR A 125 -39.09 -7.51 -12.37
CA TYR A 125 -37.80 -8.20 -12.50
C TYR A 125 -37.26 -8.74 -11.16
N TYR A 126 -37.35 -7.95 -10.08
CA TYR A 126 -36.81 -8.31 -8.77
C TYR A 126 -37.51 -9.53 -8.17
N ASN A 127 -38.84 -9.60 -8.32
CA ASN A 127 -39.63 -10.73 -7.83
C ASN A 127 -39.52 -11.96 -8.74
N LYS A 128 -39.59 -11.79 -10.07
CA LYS A 128 -39.63 -12.92 -11.02
C LYS A 128 -38.42 -13.86 -10.95
N TYR A 129 -37.25 -13.35 -10.58
CA TYR A 129 -36.03 -14.16 -10.44
C TYR A 129 -35.72 -14.58 -8.99
N ALA A 130 -36.54 -14.14 -8.02
CA ALA A 130 -36.34 -14.42 -6.60
C ALA A 130 -36.96 -15.76 -6.16
N LEU A 131 -36.37 -16.39 -5.14
CA LEU A 131 -36.85 -17.63 -4.54
C LEU A 131 -38.31 -17.54 -4.07
N SER A 132 -38.73 -16.36 -3.61
CA SER A 132 -40.10 -16.09 -3.15
C SER A 132 -41.17 -16.24 -4.25
N ASN A 133 -40.81 -16.22 -5.54
CA ASN A 133 -41.80 -16.44 -6.62
C ASN A 133 -42.19 -17.92 -6.80
N LYS A 134 -41.43 -18.85 -6.20
CA LYS A 134 -41.54 -20.30 -6.38
C LYS A 134 -42.03 -21.04 -5.13
N ALA A 135 -41.70 -20.53 -3.95
CA ALA A 135 -41.55 -21.35 -2.76
C ALA A 135 -42.81 -21.41 -1.88
N GLU A 136 -43.67 -22.39 -2.14
CA GLU A 136 -44.57 -22.96 -1.12
C GLU A 136 -43.94 -24.17 -0.38
N GLN A 137 -42.90 -24.79 -0.96
CA GLN A 137 -42.20 -25.98 -0.44
C GLN A 137 -40.68 -25.91 -0.65
N TYR A 138 -39.92 -26.75 0.04
CA TYR A 138 -38.46 -26.82 -0.09
C TYR A 138 -38.01 -27.61 -1.35
N ASP A 139 -37.16 -27.00 -2.16
CA ASP A 139 -36.53 -27.69 -3.29
C ASP A 139 -35.31 -28.52 -2.80
N ILE A 140 -35.46 -29.84 -2.77
CA ILE A 140 -34.38 -30.77 -2.38
C ILE A 140 -33.22 -30.70 -3.39
N GLY A 141 -33.51 -30.57 -4.69
CA GLY A 141 -32.51 -30.49 -5.75
C GLY A 141 -31.62 -29.26 -5.61
N LEU A 142 -32.21 -28.09 -5.34
CA LEU A 142 -31.46 -26.86 -5.07
C LEU A 142 -30.52 -27.04 -3.87
N ASN A 143 -31.01 -27.58 -2.75
CA ASN A 143 -30.20 -27.79 -1.54
C ASN A 143 -29.05 -28.78 -1.77
N VAL A 144 -29.25 -29.81 -2.60
CA VAL A 144 -28.18 -30.75 -3.01
C VAL A 144 -27.14 -30.06 -3.90
N LEU A 145 -27.56 -29.23 -4.87
CA LEU A 145 -26.65 -28.48 -5.73
C LEU A 145 -25.86 -27.41 -4.97
N ASP A 146 -26.48 -26.74 -3.99
CA ASP A 146 -25.82 -25.79 -3.10
C ASP A 146 -24.75 -26.49 -2.23
N LEU A 147 -25.04 -27.66 -1.67
CA LEU A 147 -24.06 -28.48 -0.96
C LEU A 147 -22.90 -28.95 -1.87
N ILE A 148 -23.20 -29.43 -3.08
CA ILE A 148 -22.20 -29.84 -4.08
C ILE A 148 -21.30 -28.67 -4.47
N SER A 149 -21.87 -27.47 -4.71
CA SER A 149 -21.08 -26.28 -5.05
C SER A 149 -20.17 -25.84 -3.90
N THR A 150 -20.62 -25.94 -2.63
CA THR A 150 -19.76 -25.69 -1.46
C THR A 150 -18.57 -26.67 -1.42
N ILE A 151 -18.79 -27.96 -1.63
CA ILE A 151 -17.72 -28.98 -1.61
C ILE A 151 -16.72 -28.75 -2.77
N ILE A 152 -17.22 -28.46 -3.98
CA ILE A 152 -16.37 -28.20 -5.16
C ILE A 152 -15.56 -26.91 -4.99
N ILE A 153 -16.16 -25.85 -4.43
CA ILE A 153 -15.45 -24.59 -4.18
C ILE A 153 -14.40 -24.74 -3.07
N ILE A 154 -14.64 -25.55 -2.02
CA ILE A 154 -13.60 -25.91 -1.05
C ILE A 154 -12.39 -26.55 -1.77
N GLY A 155 -12.64 -27.50 -2.68
CA GLY A 155 -11.60 -28.10 -3.52
C GLY A 155 -10.84 -27.08 -4.39
N PHE A 156 -11.54 -26.10 -4.98
CA PHE A 156 -10.90 -25.02 -5.75
C PHE A 156 -10.08 -24.05 -4.88
N THR A 157 -10.53 -23.72 -3.67
CA THR A 157 -9.76 -22.87 -2.73
C THR A 157 -8.47 -23.56 -2.30
N ILE A 158 -8.53 -24.87 -2.03
CA ILE A 158 -7.36 -25.72 -1.79
C ILE A 158 -6.42 -25.67 -3.00
N TYR A 159 -6.90 -25.94 -4.22
CA TYR A 159 -6.08 -25.87 -5.44
C TYR A 159 -5.43 -24.49 -5.63
N TYR A 160 -6.18 -23.40 -5.42
CA TYR A 160 -5.70 -22.04 -5.63
C TYR A 160 -4.71 -21.57 -4.56
N ARG A 161 -4.87 -21.99 -3.30
CA ARG A 161 -3.87 -21.77 -2.21
C ARG A 161 -2.50 -22.33 -2.61
N ARG A 162 -2.46 -23.51 -3.25
CA ARG A 162 -1.22 -24.07 -3.83
C ARG A 162 -0.69 -23.24 -5.00
N TRP A 163 -1.57 -22.86 -5.94
CA TRP A 163 -1.18 -22.07 -7.12
C TRP A 163 -0.54 -20.73 -6.72
N MET A 164 -1.21 -19.96 -5.87
CA MET A 164 -0.73 -18.67 -5.38
C MET A 164 0.65 -18.79 -4.70
N ASN A 165 0.85 -19.82 -3.88
CA ASN A 165 2.15 -20.04 -3.21
C ASN A 165 3.27 -20.33 -4.21
N LEU A 166 2.98 -21.03 -5.32
CA LEU A 166 3.95 -21.22 -6.40
C LEU A 166 4.23 -19.91 -7.15
N THR A 167 3.21 -19.17 -7.57
CA THR A 167 3.38 -17.82 -8.20
C THR A 167 4.22 -16.91 -7.31
N ALA A 168 3.99 -16.92 -6.00
CA ALA A 168 4.70 -16.06 -5.06
C ALA A 168 6.15 -16.51 -4.84
N LEU A 169 6.44 -17.82 -4.81
CA LEU A 169 7.81 -18.35 -4.76
C LEU A 169 8.59 -18.06 -6.06
N GLU A 170 7.95 -18.12 -7.23
CA GLU A 170 8.57 -17.70 -8.50
C GLU A 170 9.00 -16.23 -8.47
N VAL A 171 8.25 -15.36 -7.79
CA VAL A 171 8.61 -13.93 -7.64
C VAL A 171 9.64 -13.67 -6.54
N ASP A 172 9.60 -14.39 -5.40
CA ASP A 172 10.66 -14.31 -4.35
C ASP A 172 12.00 -14.76 -4.94
N ASN A 173 12.03 -15.91 -5.65
CA ASN A 173 13.23 -16.44 -6.32
C ASN A 173 13.80 -15.50 -7.41
N ALA A 174 13.00 -14.60 -7.97
CA ALA A 174 13.43 -13.69 -9.03
C ALA A 174 14.08 -12.39 -8.51
N VAL A 175 13.97 -12.09 -7.21
CA VAL A 175 14.45 -10.83 -6.62
C VAL A 175 15.07 -11.09 -5.24
N ILE A 176 16.40 -11.24 -5.21
CA ILE A 176 17.16 -11.29 -3.95
C ILE A 176 16.99 -9.97 -3.19
N THR A 177 16.56 -10.02 -1.93
CA THR A 177 16.46 -8.86 -1.04
C THR A 177 17.33 -9.02 0.21
N ILE A 178 17.39 -7.97 1.04
CA ILE A 178 18.08 -8.08 2.33
C ILE A 178 17.27 -8.88 3.36
N SER A 179 15.95 -9.03 3.19
CA SER A 179 15.10 -9.88 4.04
C SER A 179 15.58 -11.34 4.06
N ASP A 180 16.11 -11.84 2.95
CA ASP A 180 16.58 -13.22 2.79
C ASP A 180 17.76 -13.55 3.70
N PHE A 181 18.60 -12.54 3.95
CA PHE A 181 19.79 -12.63 4.80
C PHE A 181 19.52 -12.20 6.25
N SER A 182 18.32 -11.70 6.57
CA SER A 182 18.07 -10.99 7.83
C SER A 182 16.95 -11.57 8.70
N ILE A 183 17.18 -11.56 10.01
CA ILE A 183 16.18 -11.89 11.02
C ILE A 183 15.77 -10.64 11.80
N GLN A 184 14.49 -10.56 12.18
CA GLN A 184 14.02 -9.64 13.21
C GLN A 184 14.04 -10.36 14.56
N VAL A 185 14.73 -9.77 15.53
CA VAL A 185 14.77 -10.18 16.93
C VAL A 185 13.94 -9.21 17.75
N SER A 186 13.02 -9.71 18.57
CA SER A 186 12.14 -8.92 19.45
C SER A 186 12.18 -9.44 20.89
N ASN A 187 11.69 -8.63 21.83
CA ASN A 187 11.75 -8.88 23.29
C ASN A 187 13.18 -8.89 23.87
N LEU A 188 14.08 -8.07 23.32
CA LEU A 188 15.40 -7.85 23.91
C LEU A 188 15.30 -7.07 25.25
N PRO A 189 16.31 -7.18 26.12
CA PRO A 189 16.56 -6.23 27.20
C PRO A 189 16.70 -4.80 26.65
N LEU A 190 16.45 -3.77 27.47
CA LEU A 190 16.56 -2.37 27.04
C LEU A 190 18.00 -1.83 27.18
N ASP A 191 18.80 -2.55 27.96
CA ASP A 191 20.24 -2.39 28.24
C ASP A 191 21.13 -3.26 27.34
N ALA A 192 20.57 -3.89 26.30
CA ALA A 192 21.30 -4.78 25.42
C ALA A 192 22.22 -4.00 24.46
N THR A 193 23.51 -4.33 24.44
CA THR A 193 24.47 -3.69 23.51
C THR A 193 24.58 -4.46 22.19
N GLU A 194 25.06 -3.80 21.14
CA GLU A 194 25.31 -4.45 19.85
C GLU A 194 26.30 -5.62 19.97
N GLN A 195 27.32 -5.48 20.81
CA GLN A 195 28.34 -6.51 21.05
C GLN A 195 27.74 -7.76 21.71
N GLU A 196 26.96 -7.60 22.78
CA GLU A 196 26.27 -8.71 23.46
C GLU A 196 25.31 -9.45 22.50
N ILE A 197 24.60 -8.70 21.64
CA ILE A 197 23.70 -9.27 20.64
C ILE A 197 24.50 -10.03 19.58
N LYS A 198 25.64 -9.51 19.12
CA LYS A 198 26.53 -10.18 18.16
C LYS A 198 27.13 -11.46 18.74
N GLU A 199 27.60 -11.45 19.99
CA GLU A 199 28.12 -12.63 20.68
C GLU A 199 27.05 -13.72 20.85
N PHE A 200 25.81 -13.35 21.19
CA PHE A 200 24.73 -14.32 21.39
C PHE A 200 24.25 -14.95 20.08
N PHE A 201 24.07 -14.16 19.00
CA PHE A 201 23.52 -14.67 17.73
C PHE A 201 24.57 -15.19 16.74
N SER A 202 25.87 -14.98 16.98
CA SER A 202 26.95 -15.57 16.16
C SER A 202 27.25 -17.03 16.51
N LYS A 203 26.60 -17.61 17.53
CA LYS A 203 26.88 -18.96 18.05
C LYS A 203 25.60 -19.79 18.17
N ILE A 204 25.57 -20.97 17.55
CA ILE A 204 24.46 -21.92 17.64
C ILE A 204 24.97 -23.31 18.00
N GLU A 205 24.45 -23.88 19.09
CA GLU A 205 24.74 -25.26 19.47
C GLU A 205 23.70 -26.23 18.86
N LYS A 206 24.13 -27.02 17.86
CA LYS A 206 23.27 -27.96 17.13
C LYS A 206 23.76 -29.39 17.37
N LYS A 207 23.04 -30.14 18.20
CA LYS A 207 23.39 -31.52 18.63
C LYS A 207 24.78 -31.62 19.33
N GLY A 208 25.17 -30.62 20.13
CA GLY A 208 26.47 -30.59 20.81
C GLY A 208 27.64 -30.12 19.93
N VAL A 209 27.37 -29.64 18.72
CA VAL A 209 28.37 -28.96 17.87
C VAL A 209 28.04 -27.47 17.85
N GLU A 210 29.00 -26.64 18.25
CA GLU A 210 28.90 -25.19 18.12
C GLU A 210 29.22 -24.78 16.67
N LYS A 211 28.22 -24.25 15.96
CA LYS A 211 28.39 -23.60 14.66
C LYS A 211 28.45 -22.09 14.86
N GLN A 212 29.48 -21.46 14.29
CA GLN A 212 29.55 -20.00 14.19
C GLN A 212 28.77 -19.51 12.96
N LEU A 213 28.10 -18.36 13.09
CA LEU A 213 27.38 -17.67 12.01
C LEU A 213 28.00 -16.30 11.71
N HIS A 214 28.13 -15.97 10.43
CA HIS A 214 28.78 -14.75 9.98
C HIS A 214 27.80 -13.58 9.96
N ILE A 215 27.70 -12.86 11.09
CA ILE A 215 26.90 -11.63 11.18
C ILE A 215 27.64 -10.46 10.51
N GLN A 216 27.06 -9.97 9.42
CA GLN A 216 27.55 -8.85 8.62
C GLN A 216 27.13 -7.50 9.20
N SER A 217 25.86 -7.33 9.61
CA SER A 217 25.38 -6.09 10.20
C SER A 217 24.30 -6.33 11.27
N ILE A 218 24.21 -5.39 12.22
CA ILE A 218 23.14 -5.33 13.23
C ILE A 218 22.56 -3.92 13.18
N CYS A 219 21.24 -3.82 12.98
CA CYS A 219 20.50 -2.56 13.06
C CYS A 219 19.64 -2.57 14.33
N LEU A 220 20.03 -1.76 15.31
CA LEU A 220 19.27 -1.58 16.55
C LEU A 220 18.04 -0.69 16.29
N GLY A 221 16.85 -1.17 16.69
CA GLY A 221 15.63 -0.38 16.65
C GLY A 221 15.57 0.56 17.86
N TRP A 222 15.50 1.86 17.63
CA TRP A 222 15.43 2.88 18.68
C TRP A 222 13.99 3.34 18.93
N ASN A 223 13.64 3.68 20.17
CA ASN A 223 12.38 4.38 20.45
C ASN A 223 12.52 5.86 20.05
N ILE A 224 12.15 6.15 18.80
CA ILE A 224 12.29 7.48 18.19
C ILE A 224 11.07 8.40 18.42
N GLN A 225 10.06 7.98 19.18
CA GLN A 225 8.73 8.61 19.10
C GLN A 225 8.67 10.06 19.59
N GLN A 226 9.55 10.47 20.51
CA GLN A 226 9.68 11.89 20.88
C GLN A 226 10.30 12.70 19.73
N TYR A 227 11.42 12.20 19.17
CA TYR A 227 12.10 12.81 18.02
C TYR A 227 11.18 12.95 16.80
N THR A 228 10.45 11.90 16.41
CA THR A 228 9.52 11.96 15.28
C THR A 228 8.37 12.95 15.54
N ASN A 229 7.88 13.08 16.77
CA ASN A 229 6.88 14.09 17.11
C ASN A 229 7.42 15.53 16.95
N ILE A 230 8.66 15.79 17.35
CA ILE A 230 9.29 17.11 17.20
C ILE A 230 9.52 17.44 15.72
N VAL A 231 10.03 16.48 14.92
CA VAL A 231 10.18 16.66 13.46
C VAL A 231 8.81 16.85 12.79
N ASN A 232 7.77 16.12 13.20
CA ASN A 232 6.40 16.29 12.71
C ASN A 232 5.84 17.69 13.04
N GLN A 233 6.12 18.23 14.23
CA GLN A 233 5.72 19.60 14.61
C GLN A 233 6.47 20.66 13.80
N LYS A 234 7.80 20.51 13.63
CA LYS A 234 8.61 21.38 12.76
C LYS A 234 8.01 21.44 11.36
N LEU A 235 7.78 20.28 10.75
CA LEU A 235 7.22 20.15 9.40
C LEU A 235 5.83 20.80 9.30
N ALA A 236 4.95 20.57 10.29
CA ALA A 236 3.64 21.21 10.34
C ALA A 236 3.74 22.75 10.38
N LYS A 237 4.71 23.29 11.13
CA LYS A 237 5.02 24.72 11.14
C LYS A 237 5.65 25.21 9.84
N GLU A 238 6.53 24.43 9.19
CA GLU A 238 7.09 24.74 7.86
C GLU A 238 5.98 24.82 6.79
N ILE A 239 4.92 24.02 6.92
CA ILE A 239 3.72 24.12 6.07
C ILE A 239 2.89 25.37 6.41
N GLN A 240 2.69 25.69 7.70
CA GLN A 240 2.04 26.95 8.08
C GLN A 240 2.80 28.17 7.56
N ILE A 241 4.13 28.18 7.67
CA ILE A 241 5.05 29.11 7.02
C ILE A 241 4.79 29.15 5.51
N SER A 242 4.76 28.00 4.82
CA SER A 242 4.52 27.95 3.37
C SER A 242 3.22 28.65 2.94
N ASN A 243 2.22 28.67 3.85
CA ASN A 243 0.92 29.34 3.71
C ASN A 243 0.87 30.78 4.26
N LEU A 244 2.00 31.37 4.70
CA LEU A 244 2.09 32.75 5.20
C LEU A 244 2.87 33.73 4.30
N ILE A 245 4.04 33.39 3.71
CA ILE A 245 4.51 34.21 2.55
C ILE A 245 3.39 34.18 1.49
N ALA A 246 2.58 33.10 1.41
CA ALA A 246 1.44 32.97 0.52
C ALA A 246 0.57 34.20 0.46
N LEU A 247 0.11 34.61 1.64
CA LEU A 247 -0.70 35.81 1.74
C LEU A 247 0.16 37.07 1.47
N GLU A 248 1.48 37.02 1.64
CA GLU A 248 2.42 38.12 1.35
C GLU A 248 2.57 38.42 -0.15
N GLN A 249 2.95 37.48 -1.03
CA GLN A 249 3.10 37.82 -2.46
C GLN A 249 1.75 38.07 -3.16
N THR A 250 0.64 37.58 -2.59
CA THR A 250 -0.72 37.92 -3.07
C THR A 250 -1.26 39.24 -2.50
N GLY A 251 -0.51 39.95 -1.65
CA GLY A 251 -0.94 41.22 -1.04
C GLY A 251 -2.06 41.09 0.00
N LYS A 252 -2.34 39.88 0.49
CA LYS A 252 -3.44 39.52 1.41
C LYS A 252 -3.01 39.23 2.85
N LEU A 253 -1.71 39.31 3.18
CA LEU A 253 -1.18 39.01 4.52
C LEU A 253 -1.59 40.09 5.52
N LYS A 254 -2.51 39.74 6.43
CA LYS A 254 -3.03 40.66 7.45
C LYS A 254 -2.05 40.95 8.59
N ASN A 255 -1.10 40.07 8.89
CA ASN A 255 -0.11 40.28 9.96
C ASN A 255 1.25 39.65 9.61
N LYS A 256 2.31 40.47 9.54
CA LYS A 256 3.69 40.02 9.31
C LYS A 256 4.36 39.41 10.55
N GLN A 257 3.91 39.74 11.76
CA GLN A 257 4.48 39.20 13.00
C GLN A 257 4.28 37.69 13.11
N GLN A 258 3.14 37.17 12.61
CA GLN A 258 2.82 35.73 12.64
C GLN A 258 3.86 34.88 11.88
N LYS A 259 4.42 35.41 10.79
CA LYS A 259 5.51 34.79 10.02
C LYS A 259 6.78 34.68 10.86
N ILE A 260 7.20 35.79 11.49
CA ILE A 260 8.41 35.89 12.30
C ILE A 260 8.34 34.97 13.53
N ILE A 261 7.18 34.89 14.19
CA ILE A 261 6.94 33.98 15.33
C ILE A 261 7.15 32.53 14.89
N LEU A 262 6.55 32.11 13.76
CA LEU A 262 6.71 30.76 13.24
C LEU A 262 8.16 30.45 12.80
N GLU A 263 8.89 31.45 12.28
CA GLU A 263 10.32 31.31 11.94
C GLU A 263 11.16 31.04 13.20
N GLN A 264 10.87 31.76 14.30
CA GLN A 264 11.51 31.53 15.61
C GLN A 264 11.15 30.17 16.21
N GLU A 265 9.90 29.72 16.12
CA GLU A 265 9.48 28.40 16.58
C GLU A 265 10.18 27.26 15.81
N ILE A 266 10.38 27.41 14.49
CA ILE A 266 11.12 26.43 13.68
C ILE A 266 12.60 26.45 14.02
N MET A 267 13.21 27.61 14.31
CA MET A 267 14.58 27.67 14.81
C MET A 267 14.74 26.97 16.17
N ALA A 268 13.76 27.13 17.07
CA ALA A 268 13.74 26.42 18.36
C ALA A 268 13.65 24.89 18.18
N LEU A 269 12.73 24.42 17.34
CA LEU A 269 12.57 22.99 17.04
C LEU A 269 13.79 22.40 16.31
N ASN A 270 14.45 23.16 15.41
CA ASN A 270 15.72 22.75 14.81
C ASN A 270 16.82 22.54 15.87
N LYS A 271 16.95 23.47 16.83
CA LYS A 271 17.90 23.35 17.94
C LYS A 271 17.58 22.16 18.85
N GLU A 272 16.30 21.88 19.08
CA GLU A 272 15.86 20.69 19.84
C GLU A 272 16.23 19.40 19.10
N ILE A 273 15.96 19.32 17.79
CA ILE A 273 16.34 18.18 16.91
C ILE A 273 17.87 17.96 16.93
N GLN A 274 18.68 19.01 16.82
CA GLN A 274 20.14 18.92 16.94
C GLN A 274 20.54 18.40 18.32
N GLY A 275 19.99 18.95 19.39
CA GLY A 275 20.22 18.48 20.75
C GLY A 275 19.73 17.05 21.04
N PHE A 276 18.88 16.46 20.19
CA PHE A 276 18.58 15.02 20.22
C PHE A 276 19.68 14.18 19.56
N LEU A 277 20.24 14.64 18.43
CA LEU A 277 21.31 13.97 17.70
C LEU A 277 22.68 14.06 18.41
N GLU A 278 22.94 15.17 19.11
CA GLU A 278 24.16 15.39 19.91
C GLU A 278 24.19 14.51 21.16
N ALA A 279 23.10 14.46 21.93
CA ALA A 279 22.98 13.66 23.14
C ALA A 279 22.42 12.25 22.86
N PHE A 280 22.93 11.61 21.79
CA PHE A 280 22.36 10.39 21.21
C PHE A 280 22.13 9.27 22.24
N ASP A 281 23.20 8.81 22.88
CA ASP A 281 23.20 7.65 23.79
C ASP A 281 22.41 7.88 25.09
N GLN A 282 22.08 9.15 25.39
CA GLN A 282 21.29 9.52 26.57
C GLN A 282 19.79 9.66 26.27
N LYS A 283 19.41 9.90 25.01
CA LYS A 283 18.02 10.22 24.60
C LYS A 283 17.33 9.12 23.82
N PHE A 284 18.07 8.30 23.07
CA PHE A 284 17.49 7.19 22.31
C PHE A 284 17.64 5.88 23.09
N LEU A 285 16.55 5.47 23.74
CA LEU A 285 16.46 4.15 24.38
C LEU A 285 16.21 3.05 23.34
N LEU A 286 16.80 1.89 23.54
CA LEU A 286 16.56 0.72 22.69
C LEU A 286 15.09 0.29 22.77
N SER A 287 14.47 -0.02 21.63
CA SER A 287 13.06 -0.45 21.54
C SER A 287 12.78 -1.86 22.06
N GLY A 288 13.82 -2.65 22.32
CA GLY A 288 13.73 -4.11 22.51
C GLY A 288 13.62 -4.91 21.21
N VAL A 289 13.88 -4.28 20.05
CA VAL A 289 13.90 -4.89 18.71
C VAL A 289 15.25 -4.61 18.02
N ALA A 290 15.78 -5.60 17.30
CA ALA A 290 16.95 -5.46 16.43
C ALA A 290 16.79 -6.30 15.16
N PHE A 291 17.42 -5.87 14.07
CA PHE A 291 17.52 -6.61 12.81
C PHE A 291 18.97 -7.08 12.63
N ILE A 292 19.18 -8.36 12.35
CA ILE A 292 20.51 -8.97 12.24
C ILE A 292 20.65 -9.59 10.86
N THR A 293 21.70 -9.23 10.13
CA THR A 293 21.98 -9.66 8.75
C THR A 293 23.19 -10.60 8.75
N PHE A 294 23.02 -11.77 8.15
CA PHE A 294 24.05 -12.80 7.99
C PHE A 294 24.69 -12.76 6.60
N ASN A 295 25.77 -13.52 6.39
CA ASN A 295 26.40 -13.61 5.07
C ASN A 295 25.60 -14.48 4.08
N THR A 296 24.82 -15.44 4.59
CA THR A 296 23.97 -16.34 3.77
C THR A 296 22.56 -16.44 4.33
N SER A 297 21.58 -16.65 3.44
CA SER A 297 20.19 -16.92 3.83
C SER A 297 20.05 -18.25 4.61
N GLN A 298 20.93 -19.22 4.34
CA GLN A 298 21.00 -20.46 5.13
C GLN A 298 21.32 -20.19 6.61
N GLU A 299 22.28 -19.32 6.93
CA GLU A 299 22.60 -18.95 8.32
C GLU A 299 21.42 -18.23 8.99
N ALA A 300 20.74 -17.33 8.28
CA ALA A 300 19.54 -16.65 8.77
C ALA A 300 18.39 -17.63 9.05
N GLN A 301 18.12 -18.56 8.12
CA GLN A 301 17.14 -19.62 8.29
C GLN A 301 17.50 -20.56 9.45
N GLU A 302 18.77 -20.96 9.61
CA GLU A 302 19.21 -21.81 10.73
C GLU A 302 19.05 -21.10 12.07
N CYS A 303 19.44 -19.83 12.17
CA CYS A 303 19.25 -19.02 13.37
C CYS A 303 17.79 -18.91 13.76
N ARG A 304 16.92 -18.60 12.79
CA ARG A 304 15.47 -18.58 12.99
C ARG A 304 14.95 -19.96 13.41
N LYS A 305 15.31 -21.05 12.72
CA LYS A 305 14.85 -22.43 13.00
C LYS A 305 15.34 -22.95 14.37
N PHE A 306 16.50 -22.51 14.85
CA PHE A 306 17.04 -22.83 16.17
C PHE A 306 16.26 -22.12 17.29
N HIS A 307 16.11 -20.80 17.21
CA HIS A 307 15.41 -19.98 18.21
C HIS A 307 13.88 -19.99 18.07
N ASN A 308 13.31 -20.62 17.03
CA ASN A 308 11.87 -20.63 16.75
C ASN A 308 11.04 -21.09 17.95
N GLN A 309 10.06 -20.28 18.33
CA GLN A 309 9.11 -20.49 19.42
C GLN A 309 7.73 -20.06 18.92
N THR A 310 6.76 -20.96 18.88
CA THR A 310 5.38 -20.53 18.58
C THR A 310 4.83 -19.73 19.77
N LYS A 311 3.96 -18.74 19.50
CA LYS A 311 3.28 -17.96 20.56
C LYS A 311 2.52 -18.88 21.53
N ILE A 312 1.99 -19.98 21.01
CA ILE A 312 1.36 -21.07 21.77
C ILE A 312 2.37 -21.78 22.68
N GLN A 313 3.55 -22.19 22.19
CA GLN A 313 4.59 -22.82 23.02
C GLN A 313 5.04 -21.91 24.18
N LEU A 314 5.18 -20.60 23.94
CA LEU A 314 5.51 -19.63 24.98
C LEU A 314 4.45 -19.53 26.09
N LEU A 315 3.16 -19.48 25.72
CA LEU A 315 2.03 -19.47 26.65
C LEU A 315 1.91 -20.79 27.43
N PHE A 316 1.93 -21.92 26.71
CA PHE A 316 1.74 -23.23 27.31
C PHE A 316 2.96 -23.72 28.10
N HIS A 317 4.19 -23.23 27.88
CA HIS A 317 5.35 -23.60 28.71
C HIS A 317 5.16 -23.23 30.21
N GLN A 318 4.30 -22.27 30.54
CA GLN A 318 3.94 -21.99 31.94
C GLN A 318 2.99 -23.03 32.55
N LEU A 319 2.22 -23.74 31.73
CA LEU A 319 1.23 -24.76 32.13
C LEU A 319 1.77 -26.20 31.99
N TYR A 320 2.63 -26.45 31.01
CA TYR A 320 3.10 -27.80 30.61
C TYR A 320 4.27 -28.35 31.46
N TYR A 321 4.41 -27.92 32.71
CA TYR A 321 5.51 -28.36 33.59
C TYR A 321 5.51 -29.89 33.85
N CYS A 322 4.40 -30.58 33.57
CA CYS A 322 4.20 -32.01 33.86
C CYS A 322 4.59 -32.99 32.73
N PHE A 323 4.76 -32.56 31.46
CA PHE A 323 5.00 -33.49 30.35
C PHE A 323 6.42 -33.38 29.74
N ARG A 324 7.10 -34.53 29.65
CA ARG A 324 8.53 -34.64 29.34
C ARG A 324 8.87 -34.41 27.85
N ARG A 325 9.33 -33.20 27.51
CA ARG A 325 10.47 -32.98 26.58
C ARG A 325 11.01 -31.54 26.70
N LYS A 326 12.09 -31.36 27.48
CA LYS A 326 12.77 -30.06 27.60
C LYS A 326 13.53 -29.72 26.31
N ARG A 327 12.92 -28.96 25.38
CA ARG A 327 13.69 -28.14 24.43
C ARG A 327 14.18 -26.93 25.21
N GLN A 328 15.49 -26.82 25.42
CA GLN A 328 16.08 -25.80 26.28
C GLN A 328 15.93 -24.42 25.65
N LEU A 329 15.05 -23.58 26.22
CA LEU A 329 14.81 -22.23 25.73
C LEU A 329 16.07 -21.37 25.90
N THR A 330 16.64 -20.92 24.78
CA THR A 330 17.78 -20.00 24.75
C THR A 330 17.39 -18.67 25.38
N LYS A 331 18.05 -18.28 26.48
CA LYS A 331 17.79 -17.01 27.17
C LYS A 331 18.93 -16.03 26.96
N PHE A 332 18.60 -14.80 26.62
CA PHE A 332 19.51 -13.65 26.54
C PHE A 332 19.19 -12.69 27.69
N LYS A 333 20.15 -12.45 28.59
CA LYS A 333 19.95 -11.69 29.86
C LYS A 333 18.63 -12.05 30.58
N GLY A 334 18.35 -13.34 30.71
CA GLY A 334 17.15 -13.88 31.38
C GLY A 334 15.85 -13.85 30.57
N LYS A 335 15.72 -13.01 29.53
CA LYS A 335 14.60 -12.99 28.59
C LYS A 335 14.73 -14.07 27.52
N THR A 336 13.62 -14.49 26.93
CA THR A 336 13.59 -15.27 25.69
C THR A 336 13.38 -14.33 24.49
N PRO A 337 14.36 -14.19 23.58
CA PRO A 337 14.17 -13.44 22.34
C PRO A 337 13.18 -14.18 21.42
N TYR A 338 12.37 -13.41 20.69
CA TYR A 338 11.45 -13.90 19.66
C TYR A 338 12.04 -13.57 18.29
N VAL A 339 12.20 -14.57 17.41
CA VAL A 339 12.98 -14.46 16.17
C VAL A 339 12.15 -14.88 14.96
N VAL A 340 12.07 -14.03 13.92
CA VAL A 340 11.33 -14.24 12.66
C VAL A 340 12.15 -13.76 11.45
N ARG A 341 11.74 -14.09 10.20
CA ARG A 341 12.30 -13.45 8.97
C ARG A 341 12.10 -11.93 9.10
N ALA A 342 13.10 -11.12 8.80
CA ALA A 342 12.94 -9.68 8.87
C ALA A 342 11.97 -9.20 7.77
N PRO A 343 11.03 -8.28 8.05
CA PRO A 343 10.28 -7.59 7.00
C PRO A 343 11.22 -6.74 6.15
N GLU A 344 10.80 -6.32 4.96
CA GLU A 344 11.61 -5.43 4.11
C GLU A 344 11.95 -4.11 4.82
N PRO A 345 13.16 -3.54 4.63
CA PRO A 345 13.55 -2.28 5.28
C PRO A 345 12.59 -1.11 5.05
N GLY A 346 11.95 -1.07 3.87
CA GLY A 346 10.93 -0.09 3.49
C GLY A 346 9.50 -0.39 3.99
N ASP A 347 9.26 -1.57 4.55
CA ASP A 347 7.98 -1.96 5.17
C ASP A 347 7.92 -1.58 6.67
N ILE A 348 9.08 -1.46 7.33
CA ILE A 348 9.16 -1.13 8.76
C ILE A 348 8.62 0.27 9.06
N MET A 349 7.63 0.36 9.95
CA MET A 349 7.14 1.61 10.52
C MET A 349 7.99 2.00 11.74
N TRP A 350 9.19 2.54 11.48
CA TRP A 350 10.17 2.91 12.51
C TRP A 350 9.62 3.79 13.65
N GLU A 351 8.62 4.64 13.37
CA GLU A 351 7.94 5.47 14.37
C GLU A 351 7.15 4.69 15.44
N ASN A 352 6.84 3.41 15.20
CA ASN A 352 6.08 2.53 16.09
C ASN A 352 6.96 1.48 16.81
N LEU A 353 8.26 1.41 16.51
CA LEU A 353 9.19 0.50 17.19
C LEU A 353 9.33 0.89 18.68
N GLY A 354 9.12 -0.09 19.56
CA GLY A 354 9.16 0.10 21.02
C GLY A 354 7.80 0.31 21.67
N GLU A 355 6.70 0.41 20.90
CA GLU A 355 5.36 0.28 21.45
C GLU A 355 5.12 -1.14 22.00
N LYS A 356 4.44 -1.22 23.15
CA LYS A 356 4.22 -2.50 23.85
C LYS A 356 3.07 -3.26 23.16
N PRO A 357 3.18 -4.59 22.92
CA PRO A 357 2.11 -5.35 22.26
C PRO A 357 0.74 -5.23 22.94
N TRP A 358 0.68 -5.16 24.27
CA TRP A 358 -0.55 -4.88 25.02
C TRP A 358 -1.19 -3.53 24.69
N LYS A 359 -0.39 -2.51 24.38
CA LYS A 359 -0.88 -1.19 23.96
C LYS A 359 -1.40 -1.23 22.52
N GLN A 360 -0.73 -1.95 21.62
CA GLN A 360 -1.22 -2.21 20.26
C GLN A 360 -2.58 -2.93 20.29
N ILE A 361 -2.71 -4.03 21.06
CA ILE A 361 -3.98 -4.77 21.23
C ILE A 361 -5.07 -3.87 21.82
N SER A 362 -4.75 -3.04 22.82
CA SER A 362 -5.71 -2.06 23.36
C SER A 362 -6.15 -1.03 22.33
N ASN A 363 -5.24 -0.53 21.48
CA ASN A 363 -5.60 0.37 20.38
C ASN A 363 -6.47 -0.35 19.32
N GLN A 364 -6.22 -1.64 19.08
CA GLN A 364 -7.03 -2.48 18.18
C GLN A 364 -8.45 -2.69 18.71
N THR A 365 -8.64 -2.93 20.02
CA THR A 365 -10.00 -3.03 20.58
C THR A 365 -10.74 -1.69 20.53
N TRP A 366 -10.08 -0.57 20.84
CA TRP A 366 -10.69 0.77 20.72
C TRP A 366 -11.06 1.14 19.27
N THR A 367 -10.22 0.79 18.29
CA THR A 367 -10.52 1.05 16.88
C THR A 367 -11.61 0.13 16.33
N ASN A 368 -11.72 -1.12 16.84
CA ASN A 368 -12.85 -2.00 16.54
C ASN A 368 -14.16 -1.44 17.12
N LEU A 369 -14.17 -0.97 18.37
CA LEU A 369 -15.33 -0.31 18.99
C LEU A 369 -15.75 0.96 18.24
N ALA A 370 -14.80 1.79 17.82
CA ALA A 370 -15.06 2.96 16.99
C ALA A 370 -15.64 2.59 15.60
N THR A 371 -15.20 1.47 15.02
CA THR A 371 -15.73 0.95 13.75
C THR A 371 -17.16 0.43 13.91
N LEU A 372 -17.45 -0.28 15.01
CA LEU A 372 -18.81 -0.72 15.38
C LEU A 372 -19.74 0.47 15.62
N LEU A 373 -19.27 1.55 16.25
CA LEU A 373 -20.03 2.80 16.40
C LEU A 373 -20.35 3.45 15.04
N ILE A 374 -19.42 3.45 14.08
CA ILE A 374 -19.67 3.91 12.72
C ILE A 374 -20.75 3.05 12.03
N LEU A 375 -20.72 1.73 12.21
CA LEU A 375 -21.76 0.82 11.71
C LEU A 375 -23.13 1.09 12.35
N GLY A 376 -23.17 1.39 13.65
CA GLY A 376 -24.40 1.80 14.35
C GLY A 376 -25.00 3.11 13.81
N ILE A 377 -24.17 4.09 13.46
CA ILE A 377 -24.60 5.32 12.77
C ILE A 377 -25.17 5.00 11.38
N CYS A 378 -24.53 4.10 10.63
CA CYS A 378 -25.03 3.69 9.31
C CYS A 378 -26.38 2.95 9.41
N PHE A 379 -26.52 2.05 10.39
CA PHE A 379 -27.80 1.39 10.71
C PHE A 379 -28.90 2.40 11.01
N GLY A 380 -28.64 3.38 11.90
CA GLY A 380 -29.60 4.44 12.23
C GLY A 380 -30.01 5.29 11.01
N ALA A 381 -29.06 5.60 10.11
CA ALA A 381 -29.36 6.34 8.88
C ALA A 381 -30.25 5.53 7.91
N ILE A 382 -29.95 4.25 7.69
CA ILE A 382 -30.71 3.37 6.79
C ILE A 382 -32.11 3.07 7.37
N LEU A 383 -32.19 2.84 8.69
CA LEU A 383 -33.45 2.69 9.42
C LEU A 383 -34.32 3.95 9.33
N GLY A 384 -33.73 5.15 9.47
CA GLY A 384 -34.45 6.41 9.31
C GLY A 384 -35.05 6.61 7.92
N ILE A 385 -34.33 6.23 6.86
CA ILE A 385 -34.82 6.28 5.48
C ILE A 385 -35.98 5.29 5.28
N SER A 386 -35.83 4.06 5.78
CA SER A 386 -36.84 3.00 5.65
C SER A 386 -38.12 3.30 6.44
N ILE A 387 -38.01 3.90 7.64
CA ILE A 387 -39.17 4.45 8.37
C ILE A 387 -39.90 5.49 7.51
N GLY A 388 -39.16 6.42 6.88
CA GLY A 388 -39.75 7.41 5.98
C GLY A 388 -40.50 6.79 4.79
N GLN A 389 -39.93 5.77 4.14
CA GLN A 389 -40.58 5.02 3.07
C GLN A 389 -41.86 4.32 3.55
N ASN A 390 -41.81 3.65 4.72
CA ASN A 390 -42.95 2.94 5.31
C ASN A 390 -44.07 3.92 5.69
N SER A 391 -43.74 5.06 6.33
CA SER A 391 -44.70 6.11 6.66
C SER A 391 -45.39 6.69 5.41
N LEU A 392 -44.65 6.95 4.33
CA LEU A 392 -45.23 7.37 3.05
C LEU A 392 -46.16 6.29 2.47
N SER A 393 -45.78 5.01 2.55
CA SER A 393 -46.60 3.90 2.04
C SER A 393 -47.93 3.71 2.81
N LYS A 394 -47.95 3.99 4.12
CA LYS A 394 -49.14 3.92 4.98
C LYS A 394 -50.06 5.15 4.87
N SER A 395 -49.67 6.21 4.15
CA SER A 395 -50.29 7.54 4.25
C SER A 395 -51.37 7.90 3.21
N GLU A 396 -51.57 7.12 2.13
CA GLU A 396 -52.41 7.59 1.02
C GLU A 396 -53.32 6.56 0.31
N SER A 397 -54.25 7.09 -0.49
CA SER A 397 -55.39 6.37 -1.08
C SER A 397 -55.13 5.79 -2.47
N LYS A 398 -56.01 4.88 -2.93
CA LYS A 398 -55.85 4.07 -4.15
C LYS A 398 -55.64 4.86 -5.46
N ASN A 399 -55.99 6.15 -5.53
CA ASN A 399 -55.95 6.91 -6.79
C ASN A 399 -54.58 7.52 -7.13
N THR A 400 -53.66 7.70 -6.17
CA THR A 400 -52.34 8.34 -6.42
C THR A 400 -51.21 7.34 -6.72
N TYR A 401 -51.54 6.04 -6.81
CA TYR A 401 -50.61 4.91 -6.70
C TYR A 401 -49.34 5.02 -7.57
N LYS A 402 -49.45 5.45 -8.84
CA LYS A 402 -48.29 5.55 -9.75
C LYS A 402 -47.25 6.58 -9.31
N SER A 403 -47.69 7.74 -8.82
CA SER A 403 -46.80 8.81 -8.37
C SER A 403 -46.09 8.41 -7.07
N VAL A 404 -46.84 7.80 -6.13
CA VAL A 404 -46.30 7.33 -4.85
C VAL A 404 -45.31 6.17 -5.05
N ALA A 405 -45.61 5.20 -5.92
CA ALA A 405 -44.69 4.12 -6.26
C ALA A 405 -43.38 4.61 -6.90
N PHE A 406 -43.43 5.65 -7.73
CA PHE A 406 -42.23 6.31 -8.27
C PHE A 406 -41.40 6.97 -7.16
N ILE A 407 -42.03 7.68 -6.22
CA ILE A 407 -41.36 8.30 -5.06
C ILE A 407 -40.71 7.25 -4.16
N ILE A 408 -41.39 6.13 -3.85
CA ILE A 408 -40.82 5.04 -3.04
C ILE A 408 -39.60 4.41 -3.74
N THR A 409 -39.69 4.18 -5.05
CA THR A 409 -38.57 3.64 -5.85
C THR A 409 -37.39 4.61 -5.90
N PHE A 410 -37.66 5.91 -6.03
CA PHE A 410 -36.64 6.97 -5.98
C PHE A 410 -35.96 7.04 -4.60
N LEU A 411 -36.72 6.89 -3.50
CA LEU A 411 -36.17 6.82 -2.16
C LEU A 411 -35.29 5.57 -1.95
N GLY A 412 -35.63 4.42 -2.52
CA GLY A 412 -34.77 3.23 -2.51
C GLY A 412 -33.47 3.40 -3.29
N LEU A 413 -33.50 4.14 -4.41
CA LEU A 413 -32.31 4.55 -5.14
C LEU A 413 -31.44 5.52 -4.32
N VAL A 414 -32.06 6.50 -3.65
CA VAL A 414 -31.36 7.40 -2.71
C VAL A 414 -30.75 6.63 -1.54
N ALA A 415 -31.45 5.66 -0.96
CA ALA A 415 -30.92 4.78 0.09
C ALA A 415 -29.69 4.00 -0.39
N SER A 416 -29.76 3.40 -1.59
CA SER A 416 -28.65 2.68 -2.22
C SER A 416 -27.43 3.60 -2.48
N PHE A 417 -27.68 4.85 -2.91
CA PHE A 417 -26.63 5.85 -3.08
C PHE A 417 -26.02 6.29 -1.73
N VAL A 418 -26.82 6.48 -0.69
CA VAL A 418 -26.35 6.79 0.67
C VAL A 418 -25.50 5.64 1.23
N ILE A 419 -25.88 4.37 1.02
CA ILE A 419 -25.07 3.20 1.40
C ILE A 419 -23.70 3.22 0.68
N SER A 420 -23.68 3.53 -0.62
CA SER A 420 -22.44 3.65 -1.41
C SER A 420 -21.53 4.80 -0.92
N LEU A 421 -22.13 5.95 -0.58
CA LEU A 421 -21.44 7.10 0.00
C LEU A 421 -20.89 6.80 1.39
N LEU A 422 -21.67 6.16 2.26
CA LEU A 422 -21.24 5.73 3.60
C LEU A 422 -20.10 4.71 3.53
N ASN A 423 -20.18 3.72 2.63
CA ASN A 423 -19.08 2.78 2.37
C ASN A 423 -17.78 3.49 1.93
N SER A 424 -17.90 4.58 1.17
CA SER A 424 -16.77 5.40 0.71
C SER A 424 -16.17 6.27 1.84
N ILE A 425 -17.02 6.85 2.70
CA ILE A 425 -16.59 7.57 3.91
C ILE A 425 -15.91 6.60 4.90
N MET A 426 -16.47 5.40 5.05
CA MET A 426 -15.96 4.32 5.89
C MET A 426 -14.56 3.86 5.48
N ALA A 427 -14.27 3.81 4.17
CA ALA A 427 -12.91 3.54 3.68
C ALA A 427 -11.90 4.59 4.16
N PHE A 428 -12.28 5.87 4.23
CA PHE A 428 -11.43 6.93 4.75
C PHE A 428 -11.31 6.92 6.28
N THR A 429 -12.41 6.69 7.02
CA THR A 429 -12.40 6.70 8.49
C THR A 429 -11.72 5.47 9.07
N ILE A 430 -11.95 4.26 8.56
CA ILE A 430 -11.25 3.05 9.01
C ILE A 430 -9.75 3.19 8.74
N LYS A 431 -9.33 3.73 7.58
CA LYS A 431 -7.92 4.02 7.32
C LYS A 431 -7.30 4.99 8.34
N LYS A 432 -8.10 5.92 8.87
CA LYS A 432 -7.64 6.79 9.97
C LYS A 432 -7.52 6.03 11.29
N LEU A 433 -8.47 5.16 11.61
CA LEU A 433 -8.48 4.32 12.81
C LEU A 433 -7.29 3.38 12.84
N VAL A 434 -7.01 2.64 11.76
CA VAL A 434 -5.90 1.66 11.70
C VAL A 434 -4.53 2.30 11.95
N PHE A 435 -4.32 3.54 11.51
CA PHE A 435 -3.08 4.25 11.84
C PHE A 435 -2.92 4.50 13.36
N TYR A 436 -4.00 4.64 14.14
CA TYR A 436 -3.93 4.75 15.61
C TYR A 436 -3.61 3.42 16.31
N GLU A 437 -3.65 2.28 15.61
CA GLU A 437 -3.23 0.99 16.17
C GLU A 437 -1.72 0.93 16.43
N LYS A 438 -0.94 1.74 15.69
CA LYS A 438 0.53 1.71 15.63
C LYS A 438 1.10 0.34 15.23
N PRO A 439 0.75 -0.18 14.03
CA PRO A 439 1.36 -1.40 13.50
C PRO A 439 2.87 -1.23 13.26
N TYR A 440 3.62 -2.33 13.39
CA TYR A 440 5.08 -2.32 13.23
C TYR A 440 5.52 -2.34 11.75
N THR A 441 4.68 -2.87 10.85
CA THR A 441 4.91 -2.85 9.39
C THR A 441 3.78 -2.17 8.62
N GLN A 442 4.08 -1.70 7.41
CA GLN A 442 3.11 -1.18 6.46
C GLN A 442 2.26 -2.34 5.86
N THR A 443 2.74 -3.58 5.89
CA THR A 443 1.97 -4.80 5.58
C THR A 443 0.92 -5.12 6.66
N ASP A 444 1.29 -5.12 7.96
CA ASP A 444 0.33 -5.24 9.09
C ASP A 444 -0.78 -4.18 8.99
N PHE A 445 -0.40 -2.93 8.67
CA PHE A 445 -1.34 -1.84 8.42
C PHE A 445 -2.31 -2.17 7.29
N ASN A 446 -1.81 -2.71 6.18
CA ASN A 446 -2.62 -3.04 5.00
C ASN A 446 -3.60 -4.18 5.29
N ILE A 447 -3.16 -5.22 5.99
CA ILE A 447 -3.99 -6.36 6.42
C ILE A 447 -5.08 -5.88 7.39
N SER A 448 -4.73 -5.16 8.47
CA SER A 448 -5.72 -4.62 9.43
C SER A 448 -6.73 -3.68 8.73
N TYR A 449 -6.27 -2.86 7.78
CA TYR A 449 -7.15 -1.99 6.99
C TYR A 449 -8.10 -2.78 6.07
N ALA A 450 -7.61 -3.77 5.32
CA ALA A 450 -8.44 -4.61 4.47
C ALA A 450 -9.46 -5.43 5.29
N ASN A 451 -9.01 -6.07 6.37
CA ASN A 451 -9.84 -6.92 7.25
C ASN A 451 -10.96 -6.12 7.94
N LYS A 452 -10.69 -4.89 8.39
CA LYS A 452 -11.73 -4.03 8.97
C LYS A 452 -12.65 -3.44 7.91
N LEU A 453 -12.13 -3.08 6.74
CA LEU A 453 -12.93 -2.46 5.68
C LEU A 453 -13.87 -3.44 4.99
N GLY A 454 -13.39 -4.61 4.56
CA GLY A 454 -14.20 -5.60 3.86
C GLY A 454 -15.35 -6.13 4.71
N MET A 455 -15.07 -6.43 5.99
CA MET A 455 -16.08 -6.86 6.96
C MET A 455 -17.12 -5.76 7.22
N SER A 456 -16.67 -4.52 7.49
CA SER A 456 -17.60 -3.42 7.80
C SER A 456 -18.46 -3.05 6.60
N GLN A 457 -17.90 -3.00 5.39
CA GLN A 457 -18.69 -2.74 4.19
C GLN A 457 -19.64 -3.91 3.87
N PHE A 458 -19.29 -5.17 4.15
CA PHE A 458 -20.23 -6.30 4.02
C PHE A 458 -21.40 -6.16 5.00
N ILE A 459 -21.13 -5.92 6.29
CA ILE A 459 -22.18 -5.71 7.30
C ILE A 459 -23.10 -4.54 6.89
N ASN A 460 -22.53 -3.43 6.40
CA ASN A 460 -23.28 -2.26 5.96
C ASN A 460 -24.08 -2.46 4.66
N THR A 461 -23.65 -3.38 3.78
CA THR A 461 -24.26 -3.58 2.46
C THR A 461 -25.22 -4.78 2.42
N ALA A 462 -25.02 -5.78 3.28
CA ALA A 462 -25.82 -7.01 3.34
C ALA A 462 -26.68 -7.10 4.61
N ILE A 463 -26.04 -7.05 5.78
CA ILE A 463 -26.67 -7.40 7.06
C ILE A 463 -27.55 -6.26 7.59
N ILE A 464 -27.10 -5.01 7.50
CA ILE A 464 -27.87 -3.84 7.95
C ILE A 464 -29.17 -3.66 7.16
N PRO A 465 -29.19 -3.67 5.81
CA PRO A 465 -30.44 -3.58 5.04
C PRO A 465 -31.43 -4.73 5.32
N LEU A 466 -30.91 -5.94 5.59
CA LEU A 466 -31.72 -7.08 6.02
C LEU A 466 -32.35 -6.84 7.41
N LEU A 467 -31.55 -6.47 8.40
CA LEU A 467 -32.03 -6.21 9.77
C LEU A 467 -33.07 -5.08 9.79
N VAL A 468 -32.87 -4.00 9.03
CA VAL A 468 -33.83 -2.89 8.91
C VAL A 468 -35.15 -3.35 8.28
N ASN A 469 -35.11 -4.16 7.22
CA ASN A 469 -36.33 -4.70 6.62
C ASN A 469 -37.07 -5.68 7.55
N LEU A 470 -36.35 -6.44 8.39
CA LEU A 470 -36.93 -7.36 9.37
C LEU A 470 -37.53 -6.66 10.60
N THR A 471 -37.01 -5.51 11.03
CA THR A 471 -37.46 -4.84 12.27
C THR A 471 -38.61 -3.85 12.09
N LEU A 472 -38.88 -3.38 10.87
CA LEU A 472 -39.82 -2.27 10.61
C LEU A 472 -41.21 -2.70 10.10
N GLN A 473 -41.52 -4.00 10.09
CA GLN A 473 -42.70 -4.52 9.37
C GLN A 473 -43.53 -5.47 10.24
N ASP A 474 -44.72 -5.00 10.64
CA ASP A 474 -45.69 -5.72 11.48
C ASP A 474 -46.47 -6.82 10.73
N GLU A 475 -46.21 -6.97 9.42
CA GLU A 475 -46.86 -7.93 8.52
C GLU A 475 -46.15 -9.29 8.54
N GLN A 476 -46.78 -10.33 7.96
CA GLN A 476 -46.14 -11.64 7.81
C GLN A 476 -44.83 -11.51 7.02
N LEU A 477 -43.78 -12.20 7.49
CA LEU A 477 -42.39 -12.06 7.04
C LEU A 477 -42.17 -12.43 5.55
N LEU A 478 -43.10 -13.15 4.91
CA LEU A 478 -43.13 -13.36 3.46
C LEU A 478 -43.59 -12.11 2.68
N ILE A 479 -44.54 -11.35 3.21
CA ILE A 479 -45.15 -10.18 2.54
C ILE A 479 -44.16 -9.02 2.41
N SER A 480 -43.26 -8.87 3.39
CA SER A 480 -42.19 -7.86 3.39
C SER A 480 -41.11 -8.08 2.31
N LEU A 481 -40.99 -9.30 1.75
CA LEU A 481 -39.98 -9.63 0.74
C LEU A 481 -40.34 -9.08 -0.64
N TRP A 482 -41.57 -9.37 -1.09
CA TRP A 482 -41.98 -9.21 -2.49
C TRP A 482 -42.86 -7.99 -2.78
N LYS A 483 -43.21 -7.19 -1.76
CA LYS A 483 -43.93 -5.94 -1.98
C LYS A 483 -43.07 -4.90 -2.71
N SER A 484 -43.71 -3.93 -3.34
CA SER A 484 -43.01 -2.82 -4.01
C SER A 484 -42.25 -1.98 -2.98
N GLY A 485 -40.91 -2.01 -3.02
CA GLY A 485 -40.07 -1.43 -1.95
C GLY A 485 -39.86 -2.37 -0.76
N GLY A 486 -39.95 -3.68 -0.98
CA GLY A 486 -39.53 -4.73 -0.04
C GLY A 486 -38.11 -5.25 -0.33
N LEU A 487 -37.71 -6.26 0.45
CA LEU A 487 -36.33 -6.77 0.47
C LEU A 487 -35.81 -7.20 -0.92
N ASN A 488 -36.64 -7.84 -1.75
CA ASN A 488 -36.23 -8.28 -3.09
C ASN A 488 -35.78 -7.11 -3.96
N SER A 489 -36.53 -6.00 -3.94
CA SER A 489 -36.18 -4.78 -4.68
C SER A 489 -34.95 -4.07 -4.10
N ASP A 490 -34.86 -3.93 -2.77
CA ASP A 490 -33.75 -3.26 -2.10
C ASP A 490 -32.42 -3.99 -2.37
N VAL A 491 -32.38 -5.31 -2.15
CA VAL A 491 -31.17 -6.12 -2.33
C VAL A 491 -30.78 -6.20 -3.81
N SER A 492 -31.75 -6.30 -4.73
CA SER A 492 -31.45 -6.26 -6.17
C SER A 492 -30.82 -4.93 -6.60
N LEU A 493 -31.34 -3.81 -6.12
CA LEU A 493 -30.73 -2.49 -6.35
C LEU A 493 -29.33 -2.41 -5.74
N ILE A 494 -29.15 -2.88 -4.51
CA ILE A 494 -27.84 -2.91 -3.83
C ILE A 494 -26.82 -3.75 -4.61
N LEU A 495 -27.20 -4.93 -5.12
CA LEU A 495 -26.34 -5.78 -5.97
C LEU A 495 -25.92 -5.05 -7.26
N ILE A 496 -26.87 -4.43 -7.96
CA ILE A 496 -26.60 -3.64 -9.19
C ILE A 496 -25.69 -2.44 -8.89
N MET A 497 -25.99 -1.67 -7.85
CA MET A 497 -25.16 -0.51 -7.49
C MET A 497 -23.76 -0.95 -7.04
N ASN A 498 -23.64 -2.05 -6.30
CA ASN A 498 -22.34 -2.61 -5.91
C ASN A 498 -21.53 -3.10 -7.12
N ALA A 499 -22.19 -3.57 -8.18
CA ALA A 499 -21.53 -4.00 -9.41
C ALA A 499 -21.11 -2.84 -10.34
N ILE A 500 -21.74 -1.66 -10.23
CA ILE A 500 -21.48 -0.50 -11.10
C ILE A 500 -20.56 0.52 -10.42
N PHE A 501 -20.87 0.95 -9.18
CA PHE A 501 -20.22 2.11 -8.56
C PHE A 501 -18.70 1.99 -8.39
N PRO A 502 -18.08 0.85 -8.02
CA PRO A 502 -16.65 0.82 -7.70
C PRO A 502 -15.75 1.17 -8.89
N TRP A 503 -15.95 0.54 -10.05
CA TRP A 503 -15.15 0.82 -11.23
C TRP A 503 -15.52 2.17 -11.87
N VAL A 504 -16.78 2.62 -11.76
CA VAL A 504 -17.18 3.97 -12.18
C VAL A 504 -16.45 5.03 -11.33
N ILE A 505 -16.44 4.91 -10.00
CA ILE A 505 -15.73 5.85 -9.12
C ILE A 505 -14.22 5.84 -9.40
N ASN A 506 -13.61 4.67 -9.58
CA ASN A 506 -12.17 4.57 -9.85
C ASN A 506 -11.81 5.11 -11.25
N LEU A 507 -12.67 4.91 -12.26
CA LEU A 507 -12.48 5.44 -13.61
C LEU A 507 -12.75 6.95 -13.70
N PHE A 508 -13.65 7.49 -12.89
CA PHE A 508 -14.02 8.90 -12.85
C PHE A 508 -13.53 9.64 -11.59
N ASP A 509 -12.41 9.20 -10.99
CA ASP A 509 -11.83 9.78 -9.77
C ASP A 509 -11.82 11.33 -9.78
N PRO A 510 -12.62 11.99 -8.92
CA PRO A 510 -12.65 13.45 -8.85
C PRO A 510 -11.31 14.07 -8.44
N PHE A 511 -10.46 13.35 -7.70
CA PHE A 511 -9.13 13.82 -7.32
C PHE A 511 -8.16 13.81 -8.51
N TYR A 512 -8.25 12.82 -9.41
CA TYR A 512 -7.51 12.78 -10.68
C TYR A 512 -7.88 13.96 -11.59
N PHE A 513 -9.17 14.22 -11.81
CA PHE A 513 -9.59 15.38 -12.62
C PHE A 513 -9.21 16.71 -11.97
N TRP A 514 -9.33 16.82 -10.64
CA TRP A 514 -8.82 17.98 -9.90
C TRP A 514 -7.31 18.16 -10.05
N LYS A 515 -6.51 17.08 -10.00
CA LYS A 515 -5.07 17.12 -10.32
C LYS A 515 -4.84 17.68 -11.73
N LEU A 516 -5.56 17.21 -12.75
CA LEU A 516 -5.42 17.70 -14.13
C LEU A 516 -5.75 19.19 -14.28
N ILE A 517 -6.89 19.64 -13.75
CA ILE A 517 -7.29 21.05 -13.78
C ILE A 517 -6.27 21.92 -13.02
N LYS A 518 -5.79 21.45 -11.86
CA LYS A 518 -4.77 22.15 -11.07
C LYS A 518 -3.43 22.24 -11.82
N ARG A 519 -2.95 21.16 -12.46
CA ARG A 519 -1.75 21.18 -13.33
C ARG A 519 -1.84 22.26 -14.40
N GLN A 520 -2.97 22.34 -15.12
CA GLN A 520 -3.12 23.31 -16.21
C GLN A 520 -3.16 24.76 -15.70
N ARG A 521 -3.91 25.03 -14.62
CA ARG A 521 -3.93 26.37 -13.98
C ARG A 521 -2.53 26.82 -13.54
N ILE A 522 -1.73 25.89 -13.02
CA ILE A 522 -0.37 26.15 -12.54
C ILE A 522 0.62 26.39 -13.68
N LYS A 523 0.55 25.63 -14.78
CA LYS A 523 1.32 25.93 -16.00
C LYS A 523 1.02 27.35 -16.50
N ASN A 524 -0.26 27.75 -16.50
CA ASN A 524 -0.69 29.08 -16.92
C ASN A 524 -0.23 30.20 -15.95
N GLN A 525 0.10 29.90 -14.70
CA GLN A 525 0.67 30.88 -13.74
C GLN A 525 2.17 31.12 -13.95
N GLY A 526 2.90 30.14 -14.49
CA GLY A 526 4.31 30.29 -14.85
C GLY A 526 5.17 30.76 -13.66
N VAL A 527 5.78 31.94 -13.80
CA VAL A 527 6.64 32.57 -12.78
C VAL A 527 5.85 33.01 -11.54
N GLN A 528 4.54 33.23 -11.65
CA GLN A 528 3.64 33.49 -10.51
C GLN A 528 3.14 32.19 -9.84
N CYS A 529 3.82 31.06 -10.05
CA CYS A 529 3.48 29.82 -9.37
C CYS A 529 4.09 29.74 -7.97
N THR A 530 3.29 29.21 -7.06
CA THR A 530 3.45 29.34 -5.61
C THR A 530 4.13 28.16 -4.94
N LEU A 531 4.03 27.03 -5.62
CA LEU A 531 4.27 25.71 -5.07
C LEU A 531 5.77 25.46 -5.01
N THR A 532 6.19 24.78 -3.95
CA THR A 532 7.51 24.16 -3.91
C THR A 532 7.68 23.21 -5.11
N GLN A 533 8.92 23.01 -5.55
CA GLN A 533 9.25 21.98 -6.53
C GLN A 533 8.66 20.61 -6.13
N ARG A 534 8.69 20.29 -4.84
CA ARG A 534 8.10 19.07 -4.26
C ARG A 534 6.59 18.98 -4.48
N GLU A 535 5.83 20.03 -4.19
CA GLU A 535 4.37 20.06 -4.42
C GLU A 535 4.02 19.98 -5.91
N ALA A 536 4.84 20.58 -6.78
CA ALA A 536 4.71 20.40 -8.22
C ALA A 536 4.98 18.93 -8.60
N ASN A 537 6.05 18.32 -8.11
CA ASN A 537 6.36 16.91 -8.35
C ASN A 537 5.19 16.00 -7.94
N ILE A 538 4.67 16.11 -6.70
CA ILE A 538 3.52 15.34 -6.20
C ILE A 538 2.23 15.61 -6.99
N LEU A 539 2.06 16.82 -7.54
CA LEU A 539 0.93 17.16 -8.40
C LEU A 539 1.04 16.46 -9.78
N PHE A 540 2.24 16.43 -10.37
CA PHE A 540 2.51 15.81 -11.68
C PHE A 540 2.66 14.28 -11.61
N GLU A 541 3.00 13.74 -10.44
CA GLU A 541 2.91 12.31 -10.10
C GLU A 541 1.50 11.75 -10.34
N GLY A 542 1.38 10.44 -10.57
CA GLY A 542 0.11 9.73 -10.74
C GLY A 542 -0.78 9.69 -9.48
N THR A 543 -1.78 8.82 -9.49
CA THR A 543 -2.49 8.42 -8.26
C THR A 543 -1.85 7.16 -7.68
N LYS A 544 -1.37 7.20 -6.43
CA LYS A 544 -0.84 6.01 -5.75
C LYS A 544 -2.01 5.04 -5.50
N SER A 545 -1.82 3.76 -5.85
CA SER A 545 -2.85 2.71 -5.75
C SER A 545 -2.96 2.18 -4.31
N ASP A 546 -4.15 1.75 -3.89
CA ASP A 546 -4.38 1.12 -2.58
C ASP A 546 -4.90 -0.30 -2.79
N LEU A 547 -4.02 -1.30 -2.70
CA LEU A 547 -4.42 -2.70 -2.91
C LEU A 547 -5.37 -3.18 -1.81
N SER A 548 -5.17 -2.75 -0.56
CA SER A 548 -5.98 -3.11 0.60
C SER A 548 -7.46 -2.73 0.40
N GLN A 549 -7.72 -1.52 -0.10
CA GLN A 549 -9.07 -1.08 -0.48
C GLN A 549 -9.63 -1.86 -1.69
N LYS A 550 -8.79 -2.17 -2.69
CA LYS A 550 -9.21 -2.94 -3.88
C LYS A 550 -9.58 -4.39 -3.53
N TYR A 551 -8.80 -5.08 -2.71
CA TYR A 551 -9.10 -6.43 -2.22
C TYR A 551 -10.41 -6.44 -1.43
N ALA A 552 -10.55 -5.56 -0.44
CA ALA A 552 -11.78 -5.42 0.35
C ALA A 552 -13.03 -5.20 -0.51
N THR A 553 -12.91 -4.50 -1.64
CA THR A 553 -14.00 -4.27 -2.59
C THR A 553 -14.44 -5.56 -3.31
N ILE A 554 -13.49 -6.38 -3.78
CA ILE A 554 -13.76 -7.69 -4.43
C ILE A 554 -14.36 -8.66 -3.41
N VAL A 555 -13.70 -8.79 -2.25
CA VAL A 555 -14.10 -9.63 -1.12
C VAL A 555 -15.54 -9.34 -0.68
N LYS A 556 -15.88 -8.05 -0.52
CA LYS A 556 -17.25 -7.63 -0.19
C LYS A 556 -18.26 -8.02 -1.28
N ALA A 557 -17.89 -7.91 -2.56
CA ALA A 557 -18.77 -8.32 -3.66
C ALA A 557 -19.01 -9.84 -3.68
N LEU A 558 -17.98 -10.65 -3.39
CA LEU A 558 -18.12 -12.09 -3.19
C LEU A 558 -19.04 -12.42 -2.02
N MET A 559 -18.73 -11.93 -0.81
CA MET A 559 -19.53 -12.19 0.40
C MET A 559 -21.00 -11.78 0.21
N LEU A 560 -21.27 -10.61 -0.38
CA LEU A 560 -22.62 -10.13 -0.70
C LEU A 560 -23.35 -11.09 -1.66
N THR A 561 -22.68 -11.52 -2.73
CA THR A 561 -23.28 -12.35 -3.78
C THR A 561 -23.57 -13.76 -3.29
N PHE A 562 -22.63 -14.37 -2.57
CA PHE A 562 -22.80 -15.70 -1.98
C PHE A 562 -23.88 -15.69 -0.88
N PHE A 563 -23.89 -14.70 0.02
CA PHE A 563 -24.92 -14.58 1.06
C PHE A 563 -26.35 -14.47 0.51
N TYR A 564 -26.53 -13.82 -0.65
CA TYR A 564 -27.83 -13.67 -1.31
C TYR A 564 -28.09 -14.68 -2.45
N ALA A 565 -27.17 -15.62 -2.74
CA ALA A 565 -27.22 -16.47 -3.93
C ALA A 565 -28.49 -17.33 -4.04
N GLN A 566 -29.02 -17.82 -2.92
CA GLN A 566 -30.24 -18.62 -2.94
C GLN A 566 -31.51 -17.76 -3.10
N LEU A 567 -31.56 -16.57 -2.50
CA LEU A 567 -32.70 -15.65 -2.62
C LEU A 567 -32.78 -14.99 -4.00
N LEU A 568 -31.64 -14.47 -4.49
CA LEU A 568 -31.51 -13.69 -5.72
C LEU A 568 -30.33 -14.22 -6.56
N PRO A 569 -30.45 -15.40 -7.19
CA PRO A 569 -29.36 -16.03 -7.95
C PRO A 569 -28.86 -15.19 -9.13
N ILE A 570 -29.66 -14.24 -9.62
CA ILE A 570 -29.25 -13.27 -10.64
C ILE A 570 -28.17 -12.28 -10.17
N GLY A 571 -27.90 -12.21 -8.85
CA GLY A 571 -26.71 -11.55 -8.31
C GLY A 571 -25.39 -12.15 -8.82
N ILE A 572 -25.36 -13.46 -9.14
CA ILE A 572 -24.16 -14.17 -9.61
C ILE A 572 -23.64 -13.61 -10.94
N PRO A 573 -24.42 -13.56 -12.04
CA PRO A 573 -23.97 -12.96 -13.30
C PRO A 573 -23.70 -11.45 -13.18
N ILE A 574 -24.42 -10.72 -12.32
CA ILE A 574 -24.18 -9.29 -12.05
C ILE A 574 -22.80 -9.08 -11.42
N ALA A 575 -22.44 -9.90 -10.42
CA ALA A 575 -21.13 -9.84 -9.78
C ALA A 575 -19.99 -10.35 -10.68
N LEU A 576 -20.24 -11.35 -11.54
CA LEU A 576 -19.28 -11.81 -12.53
C LEU A 576 -18.97 -10.72 -13.57
N ALA A 577 -20.00 -10.03 -14.07
CA ALA A 577 -19.83 -8.88 -14.96
C ALA A 577 -19.02 -7.75 -14.29
N PHE A 578 -19.27 -7.49 -12.99
CA PHE A 578 -18.46 -6.57 -12.20
C PHE A 578 -16.98 -6.96 -12.18
N LEU A 579 -16.63 -8.22 -11.84
CA LEU A 579 -15.22 -8.64 -11.77
C LEU A 579 -14.51 -8.54 -13.12
N LEU A 580 -15.18 -8.93 -14.21
CA LEU A 580 -14.64 -8.85 -15.57
C LEU A 580 -14.39 -7.40 -16.01
N ILE A 581 -15.32 -6.48 -15.75
CA ILE A 581 -15.14 -5.05 -16.05
C ILE A 581 -14.05 -4.46 -15.15
N ASN A 582 -14.08 -4.76 -13.85
CA ASN A 582 -13.13 -4.23 -12.87
C ASN A 582 -11.69 -4.68 -13.16
N TYR A 583 -11.47 -5.91 -13.65
CA TYR A 583 -10.17 -6.40 -14.10
C TYR A 583 -9.55 -5.45 -15.15
N TRP A 584 -10.28 -5.14 -16.22
CA TRP A 584 -9.79 -4.30 -17.31
C TRP A 584 -9.69 -2.83 -16.90
N VAL A 585 -10.64 -2.32 -16.10
CA VAL A 585 -10.57 -0.94 -15.56
C VAL A 585 -9.33 -0.78 -14.67
N GLU A 586 -9.07 -1.69 -13.75
CA GLU A 586 -7.90 -1.60 -12.86
C GLU A 586 -6.58 -1.80 -13.61
N LYS A 587 -6.53 -2.68 -14.62
CA LYS A 587 -5.35 -2.83 -15.49
C LYS A 587 -5.07 -1.55 -16.30
N TYR A 588 -6.11 -0.91 -16.84
CA TYR A 588 -6.00 0.40 -17.48
C TYR A 588 -5.54 1.49 -16.51
N LEU A 589 -6.15 1.58 -15.32
CA LEU A 589 -5.79 2.58 -14.31
C LEU A 589 -4.34 2.42 -13.86
N LEU A 590 -3.87 1.19 -13.60
CA LEU A 590 -2.49 0.88 -13.27
C LEU A 590 -1.54 1.37 -14.37
N LEU A 591 -1.74 0.89 -15.60
CA LEU A 591 -0.79 1.08 -16.70
C LEU A 591 -0.85 2.48 -17.36
N ARG A 592 -1.85 3.33 -17.05
CA ARG A 592 -2.05 4.64 -17.71
C ARG A 592 -2.27 5.84 -16.78
N ARG A 593 -2.61 5.66 -15.50
CA ARG A 593 -2.89 6.79 -14.57
C ARG A 593 -2.20 6.70 -13.21
N GLN A 594 -1.99 5.49 -12.70
CA GLN A 594 -1.41 5.28 -11.38
C GLN A 594 0.12 5.43 -11.43
N SER A 595 0.72 5.82 -10.31
CA SER A 595 2.18 5.84 -10.15
C SER A 595 2.68 4.50 -9.62
N ARG A 596 3.98 4.24 -9.80
CA ARG A 596 4.65 3.04 -9.27
C ARG A 596 4.58 3.05 -7.74
N ASN A 597 3.77 2.14 -7.20
CA ASN A 597 3.71 1.89 -5.76
C ASN A 597 5.02 1.27 -5.26
N ALA A 598 5.31 1.43 -3.96
CA ALA A 598 6.26 0.54 -3.28
C ALA A 598 5.86 -0.94 -3.49
N PRO A 599 6.84 -1.87 -3.59
CA PRO A 599 6.53 -3.29 -3.70
C PRO A 599 5.76 -3.77 -2.47
N LEU A 600 4.93 -4.78 -2.67
CA LEU A 600 4.14 -5.42 -1.62
C LEU A 600 4.32 -6.94 -1.74
N GLY A 601 4.54 -7.60 -0.59
CA GLY A 601 4.70 -9.05 -0.51
C GLY A 601 3.39 -9.82 -0.66
N LYS A 602 3.49 -11.15 -0.61
CA LYS A 602 2.36 -12.08 -0.77
C LYS A 602 1.35 -12.08 0.40
N GLN A 603 1.77 -11.67 1.60
CA GLN A 603 0.98 -11.73 2.84
C GLN A 603 -0.41 -11.09 2.76
N LEU A 604 -0.56 -9.98 2.02
CA LEU A 604 -1.88 -9.36 1.82
C LEU A 604 -2.80 -10.19 0.92
N ALA A 605 -2.26 -10.97 -0.03
CA ALA A 605 -3.06 -11.86 -0.87
C ALA A 605 -3.46 -13.13 -0.10
N GLU A 606 -2.55 -13.65 0.74
CA GLU A 606 -2.77 -14.80 1.63
C GLU A 606 -3.94 -14.53 2.59
N GLU A 607 -3.85 -13.48 3.41
CA GLU A 607 -4.91 -13.08 4.36
C GLU A 607 -6.28 -12.84 3.69
N MET A 608 -6.31 -12.40 2.41
CA MET A 608 -7.55 -12.19 1.64
C MET A 608 -8.16 -13.49 1.09
N ILE A 609 -7.41 -14.58 1.03
CA ILE A 609 -7.95 -15.92 0.76
C ILE A 609 -8.41 -16.53 2.08
N ASP A 610 -7.49 -16.59 3.05
CA ASP A 610 -7.61 -17.29 4.33
C ASP A 610 -8.86 -16.85 5.08
N LEU A 611 -8.92 -15.57 5.45
CA LEU A 611 -10.05 -15.05 6.22
C LEU A 611 -11.34 -15.02 5.41
N TYR A 612 -11.26 -14.60 4.14
CA TYR A 612 -12.44 -14.11 3.42
C TYR A 612 -13.08 -15.09 2.46
N ILE A 613 -12.35 -16.01 1.83
CA ILE A 613 -12.95 -17.03 0.94
C ILE A 613 -13.63 -18.10 1.80
N GLU A 614 -13.01 -18.46 2.92
CA GLU A 614 -13.54 -19.41 3.90
C GLU A 614 -14.76 -18.81 4.62
N LEU A 615 -14.72 -17.52 5.00
CA LEU A 615 -15.89 -16.78 5.47
C LEU A 615 -16.99 -16.64 4.40
N THR A 616 -16.65 -16.47 3.12
CA THR A 616 -17.64 -16.38 2.02
C THR A 616 -18.45 -17.68 1.91
N LEU A 617 -17.81 -18.84 2.10
CA LEU A 617 -18.48 -20.14 2.13
C LEU A 617 -19.36 -20.33 3.37
N LEU A 618 -18.90 -19.88 4.55
CA LEU A 618 -19.71 -19.86 5.76
C LEU A 618 -20.94 -18.96 5.61
N LEU A 619 -20.78 -17.78 5.00
CA LEU A 619 -21.86 -16.84 4.71
C LEU A 619 -22.84 -17.36 3.65
N PHE A 620 -22.40 -18.16 2.69
CA PHE A 620 -23.29 -18.85 1.74
C PHE A 620 -24.23 -19.82 2.47
N ALA A 621 -23.67 -20.75 3.25
CA ALA A 621 -24.47 -21.72 3.98
C ALA A 621 -25.37 -21.06 5.04
N ALA A 622 -24.89 -20.02 5.72
CA ALA A 622 -25.70 -19.22 6.64
C ALA A 622 -26.81 -18.45 5.92
N GLY A 623 -26.55 -17.90 4.73
CA GLY A 623 -27.54 -17.30 3.85
C GLY A 623 -28.63 -18.29 3.47
N ASN A 624 -28.27 -19.50 3.04
CA ASN A 624 -29.22 -20.57 2.69
C ASN A 624 -30.11 -20.95 3.89
N CYS A 625 -29.56 -21.09 5.10
CA CYS A 625 -30.35 -21.27 6.32
C CYS A 625 -31.34 -20.12 6.56
N ILE A 626 -30.92 -18.87 6.36
CA ILE A 626 -31.76 -17.68 6.53
C ILE A 626 -32.89 -17.67 5.50
N TRP A 627 -32.58 -17.81 4.21
CA TRP A 627 -33.60 -17.72 3.14
C TRP A 627 -34.59 -18.87 3.19
N GLN A 628 -34.15 -20.09 3.49
CA GLN A 628 -35.08 -21.20 3.69
C GLN A 628 -36.00 -20.95 4.90
N LYS A 629 -35.46 -20.46 6.02
CA LYS A 629 -36.27 -20.12 7.21
C LYS A 629 -37.23 -18.95 6.99
N VAL A 630 -36.82 -17.97 6.19
CA VAL A 630 -37.59 -16.74 5.88
C VAL A 630 -38.71 -17.02 4.86
N VAL A 631 -38.46 -17.87 3.86
CA VAL A 631 -39.41 -18.11 2.76
C VAL A 631 -40.26 -19.37 2.98
N VAL A 632 -39.68 -20.47 3.47
CA VAL A 632 -40.37 -21.77 3.65
C VAL A 632 -40.78 -22.01 5.11
N GLY A 633 -40.21 -21.28 6.07
CA GLY A 633 -40.53 -21.40 7.50
C GLY A 633 -39.80 -22.53 8.25
N GLU A 634 -39.20 -23.48 7.53
CA GLU A 634 -38.37 -24.57 8.08
C GLU A 634 -37.00 -24.65 7.38
N ILE A 635 -36.04 -25.39 7.96
CA ILE A 635 -34.69 -25.57 7.40
C ILE A 635 -34.44 -27.07 7.19
N ASN A 636 -34.06 -27.46 5.98
CA ASN A 636 -33.81 -28.85 5.60
C ASN A 636 -32.46 -29.34 6.15
N ALA A 637 -32.38 -30.62 6.53
CA ALA A 637 -31.17 -31.25 7.07
C ALA A 637 -29.95 -31.16 6.13
N ILE A 638 -30.16 -31.07 4.81
CA ILE A 638 -29.09 -30.89 3.82
C ILE A 638 -28.43 -29.51 3.99
N VAL A 639 -29.20 -28.46 4.30
CA VAL A 639 -28.68 -27.10 4.50
C VAL A 639 -27.96 -26.98 5.85
N TRP A 640 -28.47 -27.65 6.90
CA TRP A 640 -27.71 -27.83 8.15
C TRP A 640 -26.38 -28.58 7.93
N THR A 641 -26.36 -29.57 7.03
CA THR A 641 -25.13 -30.28 6.65
C THR A 641 -24.17 -29.37 5.89
N GLN A 642 -24.67 -28.53 4.97
CA GLN A 642 -23.88 -27.50 4.28
C GLN A 642 -23.25 -26.51 5.27
N LEU A 643 -24.02 -26.05 6.27
CA LEU A 643 -23.52 -25.16 7.32
C LEU A 643 -22.48 -25.83 8.22
N ALA A 644 -22.67 -27.11 8.55
CA ALA A 644 -21.70 -27.89 9.31
C ALA A 644 -20.37 -28.08 8.54
N VAL A 645 -20.43 -28.36 7.23
CA VAL A 645 -19.24 -28.48 6.36
C VAL A 645 -18.52 -27.14 6.23
N ALA A 646 -19.24 -26.04 5.96
CA ALA A 646 -18.64 -24.71 5.84
C ALA A 646 -18.08 -24.19 7.17
N GLY A 647 -18.75 -24.47 8.30
CA GLY A 647 -18.26 -24.16 9.64
C GLY A 647 -17.04 -24.98 10.04
N PHE A 648 -17.00 -26.27 9.67
CA PHE A 648 -15.83 -27.11 9.90
C PHE A 648 -14.62 -26.65 9.08
N GLN A 649 -14.83 -26.28 7.81
CA GLN A 649 -13.80 -25.66 6.96
C GLN A 649 -13.24 -24.40 7.63
N PHE A 650 -14.09 -23.44 8.01
CA PHE A 650 -13.68 -22.16 8.62
C PHE A 650 -13.02 -22.30 10.01
N LEU A 651 -13.24 -23.41 10.73
CA LEU A 651 -12.64 -23.68 12.04
C LEU A 651 -11.35 -24.51 11.96
N LEU A 652 -11.07 -25.15 10.82
CA LEU A 652 -9.82 -25.87 10.60
C LEU A 652 -8.73 -24.89 10.15
N PRO A 653 -7.53 -24.89 10.79
CA PRO A 653 -6.36 -24.24 10.21
C PRO A 653 -5.92 -25.05 8.98
N ILE A 654 -6.48 -24.75 7.82
CA ILE A 654 -6.22 -25.45 6.55
C ILE A 654 -4.73 -25.41 6.20
N ASP A 655 -4.00 -24.38 6.63
CA ASP A 655 -2.55 -24.29 6.51
C ASP A 655 -1.80 -25.46 7.18
N TRP A 656 -2.29 -26.00 8.30
CA TRP A 656 -1.69 -27.20 8.93
C TRP A 656 -1.91 -28.46 8.08
N ILE A 657 -3.02 -28.54 7.36
CA ILE A 657 -3.28 -29.61 6.39
C ILE A 657 -2.38 -29.42 5.18
N PHE A 658 -2.18 -28.17 4.74
CA PHE A 658 -1.27 -27.83 3.64
C PHE A 658 0.19 -28.13 3.94
N GLU A 659 0.72 -27.68 5.07
CA GLU A 659 2.09 -27.99 5.50
C GLU A 659 2.33 -29.51 5.61
N TRP A 660 1.31 -30.28 5.99
CA TRP A 660 1.42 -31.74 6.09
C TRP A 660 1.47 -32.46 4.73
N PHE A 661 0.75 -31.96 3.71
CA PHE A 661 0.77 -32.51 2.35
C PHE A 661 1.83 -31.90 1.43
N PHE A 662 2.26 -30.67 1.69
CA PHE A 662 3.13 -29.87 0.81
C PHE A 662 4.22 -29.15 1.63
N ASN A 663 5.37 -29.81 1.79
CA ASN A 663 6.58 -29.16 2.30
C ASN A 663 7.08 -28.12 1.29
N PHE A 664 6.73 -26.85 1.48
CA PHE A 664 7.39 -25.73 0.83
C PHE A 664 8.67 -25.38 1.58
N GLU A 665 9.83 -25.76 1.04
CA GLU A 665 11.10 -25.22 1.52
C GLU A 665 11.22 -23.75 1.08
N GLU A 666 11.69 -22.90 1.99
CA GLU A 666 11.97 -21.50 1.67
C GLU A 666 13.12 -21.39 0.66
N ALA A 667 12.99 -20.43 -0.27
CA ALA A 667 14.05 -20.06 -1.19
C ALA A 667 15.40 -19.92 -0.48
N GLN A 668 16.43 -20.55 -1.05
CA GLN A 668 17.82 -20.43 -0.58
C GLN A 668 18.61 -19.72 -1.66
N THR A 669 19.16 -18.56 -1.32
CA THR A 669 20.06 -17.82 -2.21
C THR A 669 21.40 -18.55 -2.32
N THR A 670 21.87 -18.78 -3.55
CA THR A 670 23.20 -19.35 -3.82
C THR A 670 24.34 -18.35 -3.65
N GLU A 671 24.00 -17.06 -3.63
CA GLU A 671 24.94 -15.94 -3.54
C GLU A 671 24.98 -15.36 -2.12
N THR A 672 26.12 -14.79 -1.74
CA THR A 672 26.33 -14.20 -0.41
C THR A 672 25.91 -12.73 -0.35
N TYR A 673 25.63 -12.25 0.87
CA TYR A 673 25.38 -10.83 1.13
C TYR A 673 26.52 -9.95 0.61
N GLU A 674 27.78 -10.36 0.77
CA GLU A 674 28.95 -9.61 0.28
C GLU A 674 28.95 -9.44 -1.24
N GLN A 675 28.57 -10.49 -1.99
CA GLN A 675 28.46 -10.43 -3.45
C GLN A 675 27.35 -9.46 -3.90
N GLN A 676 26.24 -9.43 -3.16
CA GLN A 676 25.06 -8.61 -3.48
C GLN A 676 25.01 -7.24 -2.78
N LYS A 677 25.92 -6.91 -1.85
CA LYS A 677 25.96 -5.66 -1.06
C LYS A 677 25.89 -4.38 -1.92
N ASN A 678 26.42 -4.42 -3.14
CA ASN A 678 26.42 -3.29 -4.08
C ASN A 678 25.09 -3.13 -4.84
N GLN A 679 24.28 -4.19 -4.98
CA GLN A 679 22.95 -4.16 -5.61
C GLN A 679 21.85 -3.91 -4.57
N LEU A 680 22.04 -4.40 -3.33
CA LEU A 680 21.21 -4.17 -2.15
C LEU A 680 21.30 -2.71 -1.66
N TRP A 681 20.69 -1.80 -2.41
CA TRP A 681 20.63 -0.39 -2.06
C TRP A 681 19.76 -0.16 -0.81
N ASP A 682 18.65 -0.88 -0.67
CA ASP A 682 17.73 -0.78 0.47
C ASP A 682 18.21 -1.66 1.63
N ASP A 683 18.35 -1.06 2.82
CA ASP A 683 19.07 -1.64 3.96
C ASP A 683 18.54 -1.05 5.27
N TYR A 684 18.36 -1.89 6.29
CA TYR A 684 17.92 -1.51 7.63
C TYR A 684 18.74 -0.34 8.21
N LEU A 685 20.07 -0.34 8.06
CA LEU A 685 20.91 0.74 8.58
C LEU A 685 20.68 2.08 7.88
N LYS A 686 20.39 2.04 6.58
CA LYS A 686 20.11 3.21 5.72
C LYS A 686 18.65 3.69 5.84
N ARG A 687 17.72 2.82 6.28
CA ARG A 687 16.31 3.13 6.52
C ARG A 687 16.01 3.63 7.93
N ASN A 688 16.77 3.17 8.92
CA ASN A 688 16.63 3.58 10.31
C ASN A 688 16.87 5.10 10.44
N PRO A 689 15.87 5.91 10.86
CA PRO A 689 15.98 7.37 10.91
C PRO A 689 17.09 7.93 11.81
N VAL A 690 17.66 7.10 12.67
CA VAL A 690 18.79 7.43 13.56
C VAL A 690 20.14 7.15 12.90
N THR A 691 20.36 5.92 12.44
CA THR A 691 21.70 5.50 11.95
C THR A 691 21.94 5.92 10.51
N GLN A 692 20.89 6.29 9.78
CA GLN A 692 20.94 6.58 8.35
C GLN A 692 22.13 7.44 7.95
N GLN A 693 22.22 8.69 8.45
CA GLN A 693 23.16 9.65 7.85
C GLN A 693 24.60 9.13 7.95
N LYS A 694 24.95 8.53 9.10
CA LYS A 694 26.25 7.87 9.32
C LYS A 694 26.44 6.67 8.37
N SER A 695 25.42 5.82 8.19
CA SER A 695 25.49 4.64 7.31
C SER A 695 25.57 5.00 5.82
N ILE A 696 24.88 6.05 5.38
CA ILE A 696 24.99 6.59 4.03
C ILE A 696 26.37 7.20 3.86
N GLU A 697 26.81 8.12 4.73
CA GLU A 697 28.17 8.68 4.68
C GLU A 697 29.26 7.61 4.64
N GLN A 698 29.11 6.51 5.40
CA GLN A 698 30.02 5.37 5.37
C GLN A 698 29.95 4.64 4.02
N TRP A 699 28.76 4.28 3.54
CA TRP A 699 28.58 3.64 2.23
C TRP A 699 29.16 4.50 1.09
N ILE A 700 29.01 5.83 1.16
CA ILE A 700 29.61 6.78 0.21
C ILE A 700 31.15 6.76 0.27
N LYS A 701 31.73 6.62 1.47
CA LYS A 701 33.18 6.48 1.65
C LYS A 701 33.68 5.14 1.11
N GLU A 702 32.94 4.04 1.35
CA GLU A 702 33.25 2.69 0.82
C GLU A 702 33.18 2.64 -0.72
N GLN A 703 32.15 3.23 -1.34
CA GLN A 703 32.05 3.37 -2.80
C GLN A 703 32.98 4.45 -3.39
N GLY A 704 33.65 5.22 -2.53
CA GLY A 704 34.47 6.38 -2.91
C GLY A 704 35.82 6.04 -3.54
N GLY A 705 36.20 4.76 -3.61
CA GLY A 705 37.50 4.31 -4.13
C GLY A 705 37.79 4.75 -5.58
N ASP A 706 36.86 4.48 -6.52
CA ASP A 706 37.20 4.52 -7.96
C ASP A 706 36.29 5.34 -8.89
N GLN A 707 35.06 5.72 -8.52
CA GLN A 707 34.10 6.37 -9.47
C GLN A 707 33.61 7.77 -9.04
N ASN A 708 34.52 8.55 -8.45
CA ASN A 708 34.18 9.58 -7.48
C ASN A 708 33.80 10.98 -8.04
N LYS A 709 32.95 11.05 -9.09
CA LYS A 709 32.30 12.32 -9.53
C LYS A 709 30.83 12.20 -9.93
N LYS A 710 30.42 11.14 -10.66
CA LYS A 710 29.00 10.91 -10.97
C LYS A 710 28.23 10.41 -9.73
N VAL A 711 28.87 9.53 -8.96
CA VAL A 711 28.30 8.89 -7.77
C VAL A 711 28.01 9.94 -6.68
N GLN A 712 28.97 10.76 -6.27
CA GLN A 712 28.74 11.87 -5.32
C GLN A 712 27.60 12.81 -5.74
N GLY A 713 27.59 13.22 -7.02
CA GLY A 713 26.56 14.10 -7.57
C GLY A 713 25.18 13.45 -7.75
N PHE A 714 25.07 12.12 -7.59
CA PHE A 714 23.82 11.35 -7.49
C PHE A 714 23.42 11.13 -6.03
N LEU A 715 24.39 10.95 -5.14
CA LEU A 715 24.16 10.73 -3.71
C LEU A 715 23.74 11.98 -2.96
N GLN A 716 24.32 13.13 -3.25
CA GLN A 716 23.88 14.41 -2.67
C GLN A 716 22.42 14.73 -3.08
N LYS A 717 21.96 14.18 -4.21
CA LYS A 717 20.54 14.21 -4.61
C LYS A 717 19.70 13.14 -3.90
N LEU A 718 20.25 11.96 -3.60
CA LEU A 718 19.58 10.93 -2.80
C LEU A 718 19.45 11.30 -1.32
N GLU A 719 20.40 12.03 -0.74
CA GLU A 719 20.30 12.61 0.60
C GLU A 719 19.10 13.57 0.67
N ILE A 720 19.02 14.46 -0.32
CA ILE A 720 17.89 15.38 -0.51
C ILE A 720 16.59 14.63 -0.84
N LYS A 721 16.64 13.52 -1.58
CA LYS A 721 15.49 12.61 -1.78
C LYS A 721 15.05 11.99 -0.48
N TYR A 722 15.95 11.52 0.38
CA TYR A 722 15.55 10.79 1.57
C TYR A 722 15.02 11.70 2.66
N GLN A 723 15.63 12.88 2.84
CA GLN A 723 15.00 13.99 3.58
C GLN A 723 13.58 14.27 3.04
N GLN A 724 13.37 14.10 1.73
CA GLN A 724 12.05 14.16 1.12
C GLN A 724 11.16 12.93 1.35
N ASP A 725 11.69 11.71 1.36
CA ASP A 725 10.92 10.47 1.58
C ASP A 725 10.47 10.34 3.05
N ILE A 726 11.28 10.78 4.02
CA ILE A 726 10.86 11.02 5.41
C ILE A 726 9.67 12.00 5.42
N THR A 727 9.81 13.15 4.77
CA THR A 727 8.70 14.11 4.65
C THR A 727 7.55 13.59 3.76
N GLU A 728 7.70 12.47 3.04
CA GLU A 728 6.63 11.84 2.26
C GLU A 728 5.86 10.78 3.07
N ALA A 729 6.54 10.03 3.94
CA ALA A 729 5.89 9.28 5.01
C ALA A 729 5.08 10.24 5.92
N GLN A 730 5.67 11.40 6.24
CA GLN A 730 4.97 12.46 6.95
C GLN A 730 3.86 13.12 6.08
N HIS A 731 3.94 13.09 4.74
CA HIS A 731 2.80 13.45 3.89
C HIS A 731 1.68 12.41 3.85
N LYS A 732 1.94 11.10 4.06
CA LYS A 732 0.86 10.12 4.33
C LYS A 732 0.09 10.54 5.59
N LEU A 733 0.80 11.01 6.62
CA LEU A 733 0.23 11.62 7.83
C LEU A 733 -0.52 12.94 7.55
N ILE A 734 0.00 13.84 6.70
CA ILE A 734 -0.64 15.13 6.40
C ILE A 734 -1.93 14.98 5.58
N LYS A 735 -2.01 14.00 4.67
CA LYS A 735 -3.28 13.60 4.01
C LYS A 735 -4.39 13.21 4.99
N LYS A 736 -4.05 12.95 6.27
CA LYS A 736 -4.99 12.57 7.33
C LYS A 736 -5.66 13.78 8.01
N PHE A 737 -5.09 15.00 7.95
CA PHE A 737 -5.45 16.10 8.88
C PHE A 737 -5.71 17.49 8.28
N VAL A 738 -5.51 17.75 6.98
CA VAL A 738 -5.73 19.10 6.40
C VAL A 738 -7.04 19.16 5.56
N PRO A 739 -8.01 20.03 5.91
CA PRO A 739 -9.18 20.33 5.05
C PRO A 739 -8.77 20.97 3.71
N LYS A 740 -9.60 20.79 2.67
CA LYS A 740 -9.18 20.95 1.26
C LYS A 740 -8.83 22.38 0.81
N ASP A 741 -9.26 23.41 1.56
CA ASP A 741 -9.48 24.75 0.98
C ASP A 741 -8.31 25.74 1.17
N LEU A 742 -7.29 25.38 1.98
CA LEU A 742 -6.21 26.30 2.40
C LEU A 742 -4.88 26.13 1.64
N ILE A 743 -4.89 25.52 0.45
CA ILE A 743 -3.67 25.15 -0.33
C ILE A 743 -3.22 26.26 -1.30
N ASN A 744 -3.75 27.47 -1.14
CA ASN A 744 -3.43 28.65 -1.96
C ASN A 744 -2.95 29.78 -1.03
N SER A 745 -1.87 30.52 -1.29
CA SER A 745 -1.00 30.53 -2.50
C SER A 745 0.13 31.58 -2.35
N HIS A 746 1.44 31.23 -2.42
CA HIS A 746 2.63 32.06 -2.86
C HIS A 746 3.84 32.20 -1.89
N TYR A 747 4.92 31.41 -1.95
CA TYR A 747 6.12 31.81 -1.17
C TYR A 747 7.32 32.22 -2.03
N GLU A 748 7.72 33.48 -1.89
CA GLU A 748 9.08 34.00 -2.03
C GLU A 748 9.09 35.46 -1.56
N ILE A 749 9.99 35.78 -0.63
CA ILE A 749 11.04 36.79 -0.87
C ILE A 749 12.17 36.49 0.13
N ARG A 750 13.33 36.15 -0.43
CA ARG A 750 14.72 36.32 0.05
C ARG A 750 14.98 36.04 1.54
N LYS A 751 15.79 35.05 1.93
CA LYS A 751 17.10 34.62 1.39
C LYS A 751 18.13 35.76 1.37
N ASN A 752 18.58 36.12 2.57
CA ASN A 752 19.85 36.79 2.87
C ASN A 752 20.21 36.48 4.33
N GLN A 753 21.48 36.10 4.59
CA GLN A 753 22.03 35.79 5.94
C GLN A 753 21.40 34.53 6.61
N VAL A 754 22.12 33.61 7.26
CA VAL A 754 23.57 33.39 7.41
C VAL A 754 23.88 31.93 7.08
N LEU A 755 25.02 31.68 6.42
CA LEU A 755 25.71 30.38 6.45
C LEU A 755 27.13 30.69 6.97
N PRO A 756 27.60 30.08 8.06
CA PRO A 756 28.90 30.42 8.63
C PRO A 756 30.03 29.86 7.76
N ASN A 757 30.79 30.73 7.11
CA ASN A 757 32.07 30.35 6.50
C ASN A 757 33.02 29.89 7.60
N ASN A 758 33.54 28.66 7.52
CA ASN A 758 34.78 28.21 8.18
C ASN A 758 35.14 26.77 7.74
N LEU A 759 35.48 26.58 6.45
CA LEU A 759 36.09 25.32 5.96
C LEU A 759 36.82 25.41 4.60
N GLU A 760 36.65 26.48 3.80
CA GLU A 760 37.30 26.60 2.48
C GLU A 760 38.64 27.38 2.48
N GLU A 761 38.87 28.29 3.44
CA GLU A 761 40.05 29.18 3.42
C GLU A 761 41.39 28.47 3.74
N SER A 762 41.36 27.30 4.39
CA SER A 762 42.58 26.53 4.72
C SER A 762 43.20 25.80 3.52
N LEU A 763 42.49 25.67 2.40
CA LEU A 763 42.92 24.89 1.22
C LEU A 763 43.50 25.75 0.08
N LEU A 764 43.23 27.06 0.05
CA LEU A 764 43.61 27.94 -1.07
C LEU A 764 44.99 28.59 -0.97
N ILE A 765 45.66 28.50 0.19
CA ILE A 765 46.92 29.23 0.47
C ILE A 765 48.18 28.51 -0.12
N LYS A 766 48.05 27.31 -0.70
CA LYS A 766 49.19 26.46 -1.09
C LYS A 766 49.46 26.28 -2.59
N GLN A 767 48.81 27.03 -3.49
CA GLN A 767 49.04 26.91 -4.94
C GLN A 767 49.21 28.26 -5.67
N GLN A 768 50.48 28.73 -5.70
CA GLN A 768 51.09 29.56 -6.76
C GLN A 768 50.52 31.00 -6.97
N GLY A 769 51.28 31.99 -7.46
CA GLY A 769 52.70 31.97 -7.80
C GLY A 769 53.06 32.82 -9.03
N ILE A 770 53.16 34.15 -8.85
CA ILE A 770 53.79 35.14 -9.77
C ILE A 770 52.98 35.53 -11.05
N ASN A 771 52.38 36.73 -11.04
CA ASN A 771 52.66 37.93 -11.88
C ASN A 771 53.14 37.72 -13.37
N VAL A 772 52.73 38.47 -14.42
CA VAL A 772 52.68 39.95 -14.61
C VAL A 772 51.78 40.39 -15.82
N GLN A 773 50.97 41.45 -15.64
CA GLN A 773 50.43 42.51 -16.56
C GLN A 773 49.76 42.25 -17.97
N LYS A 774 49.01 43.30 -18.36
CA LYS A 774 48.23 43.65 -19.59
C LYS A 774 48.54 45.16 -19.90
N PRO A 775 48.04 45.89 -20.97
CA PRO A 775 46.77 45.74 -21.71
C PRO A 775 46.73 46.14 -23.24
N GLU A 776 45.51 46.20 -23.81
CA GLU A 776 45.05 46.83 -25.09
C GLU A 776 45.52 46.27 -26.47
N ILE A 777 44.90 46.54 -27.65
CA ILE A 777 43.75 47.43 -28.01
C ILE A 777 42.83 46.90 -29.16
N ARG A 778 41.62 47.48 -29.24
CA ARG A 778 40.56 47.62 -30.30
C ARG A 778 40.64 47.00 -31.75
N GLN A 779 39.47 46.41 -32.11
CA GLN A 779 38.57 46.63 -33.29
C GLN A 779 38.74 45.99 -34.69
N ALA A 780 37.57 45.56 -35.20
CA ALA A 780 37.04 45.52 -36.58
C ALA A 780 37.50 44.45 -37.62
N GLU A 781 36.49 43.73 -38.16
CA GLU A 781 36.31 43.28 -39.58
C GLU A 781 37.37 42.35 -40.24
N SER A 782 37.10 41.56 -41.30
CA SER A 782 35.88 40.90 -41.80
C SER A 782 36.24 39.76 -42.81
N ILE A 783 35.26 38.97 -43.27
CA ILE A 783 35.21 38.23 -44.57
C ILE A 783 36.25 37.10 -44.89
N TYR A 784 35.73 35.87 -45.01
CA TYR A 784 36.02 34.74 -45.96
C TYR A 784 37.42 34.33 -46.51
N PHE A 785 37.53 33.00 -46.72
CA PHE A 785 38.30 32.23 -47.74
C PHE A 785 39.86 32.11 -47.71
N ALA A 786 40.31 31.07 -46.99
CA ALA A 786 41.01 29.86 -47.51
C ALA A 786 42.38 29.89 -48.26
N LYS A 787 43.21 28.89 -47.86
CA LYS A 787 44.06 27.96 -48.66
C LYS A 787 45.59 28.17 -48.64
N ARG A 788 46.31 27.05 -48.86
CA ARG A 788 47.77 26.85 -49.07
C ARG A 788 48.62 26.81 -47.78
N GLU A 789 49.40 25.74 -47.52
CA GLU A 789 50.66 25.26 -48.15
C GLU A 789 51.85 26.20 -47.77
N THR A 790 53.04 25.76 -47.32
CA THR A 790 53.68 24.41 -47.27
C THR A 790 54.81 24.37 -46.21
N GLU A 791 55.32 23.16 -45.89
CA GLU A 791 56.71 22.76 -45.52
C GLU A 791 57.60 23.68 -44.61
N PHE A 792 58.33 23.16 -43.61
CA PHE A 792 59.56 22.38 -43.83
C PHE A 792 59.93 21.44 -42.64
N VAL A 793 60.95 20.60 -42.83
CA VAL A 793 61.32 19.46 -41.94
C VAL A 793 62.80 19.57 -41.46
N PRO A 794 63.42 18.53 -40.87
CA PRO A 794 63.83 18.45 -39.45
C PRO A 794 65.30 18.84 -39.16
N ASN A 795 65.77 18.61 -37.92
CA ASN A 795 66.96 17.74 -37.75
C ASN A 795 67.12 17.05 -36.38
N ARG A 796 67.87 15.93 -36.40
CA ARG A 796 68.42 15.11 -35.28
C ARG A 796 69.95 15.44 -35.12
N PRO A 797 70.77 14.92 -34.17
CA PRO A 797 70.83 13.56 -33.54
C PRO A 797 70.80 13.56 -31.98
N GLN A 798 70.41 12.49 -31.27
CA GLN A 798 71.15 11.25 -30.88
C GLN A 798 72.47 11.44 -30.12
N ILE A 799 72.61 10.78 -28.94
CA ILE A 799 73.65 9.77 -28.63
C ILE A 799 73.33 9.01 -27.31
N LYS A 800 73.97 7.84 -27.19
CA LYS A 800 74.01 6.75 -26.16
C LYS A 800 74.36 7.24 -24.73
N GLN A 801 74.36 6.48 -23.63
CA GLN A 801 74.36 5.02 -23.28
C GLN A 801 73.48 4.85 -22.00
N ALA A 802 72.75 3.76 -21.71
CA ALA A 802 73.16 2.42 -21.26
C ALA A 802 74.06 2.39 -20.01
N ASP A 803 73.53 1.99 -18.83
CA ASP A 803 73.90 0.74 -18.12
C ASP A 803 73.10 0.54 -16.79
N SER A 804 73.36 -0.56 -16.08
CA SER A 804 72.44 -1.31 -15.19
C SER A 804 72.66 -1.14 -13.66
N PHE A 805 71.97 -1.98 -12.87
CA PHE A 805 72.01 -2.16 -11.39
C PHE A 805 71.21 -1.15 -10.53
N THR A 806 70.67 -1.47 -9.35
CA THR A 806 69.76 -2.55 -8.84
C THR A 806 69.69 -2.43 -7.31
N TYR A 807 68.49 -2.51 -6.71
CA TYR A 807 68.23 -2.40 -5.25
C TYR A 807 68.63 -1.04 -4.63
N ASP A 808 67.91 -0.50 -3.64
CA ASP A 808 66.78 -1.04 -2.86
C ASP A 808 65.37 -0.72 -3.41
#